data_AF-A0AAN9P6N7-F1
#
_entry.id   AF-A0AAN9P6N7-F1
#
_cell.length_a   1.000
_cell.length_b   1.000
_cell.length_c   1.000
_cell.angle_alpha   90.00
_cell.angle_beta   90.00
_cell.angle_gamma   90.00
#
_symmetry.space_group_name_H-M   'P 1'
#
loop_
_entity.id
_entity.type
_entity.pdbx_description
1 polymer ?
#
loop_
_entity_poly.entity_id
_entity_poly.type
_entity_poly.pdbx_seq_one_letter_code
_entity_poly.pdbx_strand_id
1 'polypeptide(L)'
;MEMDIGKASGPKEPNPVLVILVGAPGSGKSTFCEEVMRNSTRPWVRVCQDTIGNGKAGTKAQCLGSADRALKDGKSVFIDRCNLDREQRSEFVKLGSGSQTDVHAIVLDLPAKLCISRSVKRSGHEGNLQGGKAASVVNTMLRKKELPKLCEGFNRITFCQSENDVKEAVNAYSALGPLDNLPHGCFGQKPDTKIQVGIMKFLKKAEVPIDAASLNNGIIESTSQTRGKIDSCFKDKEKVSSIPDNANLESKEVEDNAVGSAGSNAIQVSLEDSPTLAFPSISTSDFQFNHEKAADIIVDKVAEFSNKIGNGRLVLVDLSHKSKILSLVKAKAAERNIDTQKFFTHVGDITHLYSTGGLRCNVIANAANWRLKPGGGGVNAAIFNAAGSELEYATKEKAKSLSPGNAVVVPLSLSSPLFTREGVTHVIHVLGPNMNPQRPNFLNNDYNKGCKILREAYAALFEGFASIVRTQAEQPRVRNENLGKQSMELEDQSQWSGNHFTNTDQKTKRDADHRSEKSKKYKGTQDDFGLTFMDSRDEKLDSEHRRPDGSMNKAWGSWAQALHQLAMHPEKHKDDLLEISEDIVVLNDAYPKAQKHVLVLLQTRGLDCLADVQNEHLRLLKKMHDVGLKWAKKFLHENASLVFRLGYHSVPSMRQLHLHVISQDFESKHLKNKKHWNSFNTAFFRDSVDVMDEISNHGKATLKDDDKLLSMELRCHRCRSAHPNIPRLKSHISSCKAPFPAYLLENGRLVNAVSEPQNNV
;
A
#
# COMPACT_ATOMS: atom_id res chain seq x y z
N MET A 1 -64.33 -31.65 -45.67
CA MET A 1 -64.93 -30.93 -44.52
C MET A 1 -64.94 -31.91 -43.36
N GLU A 2 -64.62 -31.52 -42.15
CA GLU A 2 -64.38 -30.16 -41.65
C GLU A 2 -62.88 -29.87 -41.42
N MET A 3 -62.53 -28.59 -41.22
CA MET A 3 -61.18 -28.18 -40.79
C MET A 3 -61.23 -27.89 -39.30
N ASP A 4 -60.40 -28.56 -38.51
CA ASP A 4 -60.33 -28.32 -37.07
C ASP A 4 -59.79 -26.91 -36.80
N ILE A 5 -60.59 -26.07 -36.13
CA ILE A 5 -60.30 -24.64 -35.99
C ILE A 5 -59.27 -24.48 -34.88
N GLY A 6 -58.02 -24.24 -35.29
CA GLY A 6 -56.89 -24.10 -34.39
C GLY A 6 -57.17 -23.12 -33.25
N LYS A 7 -57.09 -23.62 -32.00
CA LYS A 7 -57.20 -22.79 -30.80
C LYS A 7 -56.18 -21.65 -30.87
N ALA A 8 -56.68 -20.43 -31.08
CA ALA A 8 -55.87 -19.23 -30.96
C ALA A 8 -55.24 -19.22 -29.56
N SER A 9 -53.91 -19.30 -29.48
CA SER A 9 -53.21 -19.12 -28.22
C SER A 9 -53.55 -17.71 -27.71
N GLY A 10 -54.09 -17.63 -26.49
CA GLY A 10 -54.28 -16.34 -25.81
C GLY A 10 -52.96 -15.55 -25.77
N PRO A 11 -53.03 -14.21 -25.60
CA PRO A 11 -51.84 -13.38 -25.58
C PRO A 11 -50.84 -13.95 -24.57
N LYS A 12 -49.69 -14.41 -25.06
CA LYS A 12 -48.61 -14.92 -24.19
C LYS A 12 -48.24 -13.81 -23.22
N GLU A 13 -48.31 -14.11 -21.93
CA GLU A 13 -47.93 -13.13 -20.91
C GLU A 13 -46.46 -12.71 -21.13
N PRO A 14 -46.12 -11.42 -20.95
CA PRO A 14 -44.74 -10.96 -21.09
C PRO A 14 -43.88 -11.70 -20.07
N ASN A 15 -42.69 -12.18 -20.46
CA ASN A 15 -41.74 -12.81 -19.54
C ASN A 15 -40.77 -11.72 -19.03
N PRO A 16 -41.02 -11.03 -17.90
CA PRO A 16 -40.16 -9.95 -17.45
C PRO A 16 -38.75 -10.44 -17.11
N VAL A 17 -37.77 -9.55 -17.23
CA VAL A 17 -36.37 -9.82 -16.89
C VAL A 17 -35.91 -8.87 -15.80
N LEU A 18 -35.31 -9.41 -14.74
CA LEU A 18 -34.72 -8.64 -13.65
C LEU A 18 -33.20 -8.59 -13.82
N VAL A 19 -32.67 -7.43 -14.22
CA VAL A 19 -31.25 -7.22 -14.51
C VAL A 19 -30.55 -6.47 -13.39
N ILE A 20 -29.61 -7.12 -12.72
CA ILE A 20 -28.81 -6.55 -11.64
C ILE A 20 -27.46 -6.05 -12.20
N LEU A 21 -27.23 -4.74 -12.14
CA LEU A 21 -26.01 -4.11 -12.66
C LEU A 21 -24.91 -4.06 -11.58
N VAL A 22 -23.78 -4.71 -11.86
CA VAL A 22 -22.63 -4.80 -10.95
C VAL A 22 -21.45 -4.05 -11.56
N GLY A 23 -21.04 -2.94 -10.96
CA GLY A 23 -19.90 -2.15 -11.43
C GLY A 23 -19.58 -0.95 -10.56
N ALA A 24 -18.36 -0.44 -10.67
CA ALA A 24 -17.90 0.74 -9.94
C ALA A 24 -18.66 2.02 -10.34
N PRO A 25 -18.55 3.12 -9.57
CA PRO A 25 -18.93 4.45 -10.05
C PRO A 25 -18.18 4.77 -11.36
N GLY A 26 -18.89 5.37 -12.32
CA GLY A 26 -18.31 5.67 -13.64
C GLY A 26 -18.20 4.48 -14.60
N SER A 27 -18.58 3.26 -14.21
CA SER A 27 -18.56 2.07 -15.07
C SER A 27 -19.67 2.01 -16.14
N GLY A 28 -20.47 3.06 -16.29
CA GLY A 28 -21.52 3.16 -17.33
C GLY A 28 -22.92 2.65 -16.98
N LYS A 29 -23.16 2.05 -15.80
CA LYS A 29 -24.46 1.40 -15.43
C LYS A 29 -25.72 2.20 -15.83
N SER A 30 -25.82 3.45 -15.43
CA SER A 30 -27.00 4.31 -15.70
C SER A 30 -27.17 4.57 -17.19
N THR A 31 -26.06 4.80 -17.90
CA THR A 31 -26.03 4.96 -19.36
C THR A 31 -26.44 3.68 -20.08
N PHE A 32 -26.03 2.50 -19.58
CA PHE A 32 -26.51 1.20 -20.08
C PHE A 32 -28.03 1.07 -19.95
N CYS A 33 -28.61 1.44 -18.79
CA CYS A 33 -30.06 1.47 -18.62
C CYS A 33 -30.71 2.42 -19.64
N GLU A 34 -30.25 3.66 -19.72
CA GLU A 34 -30.79 4.68 -20.61
C GLU A 34 -30.72 4.30 -22.09
N GLU A 35 -29.67 3.61 -22.52
CA GLU A 35 -29.47 3.18 -23.91
C GLU A 35 -30.37 2.00 -24.27
N VAL A 36 -30.47 0.98 -23.40
CA VAL A 36 -31.45 -0.11 -23.60
C VAL A 36 -32.89 0.41 -23.53
N MET A 37 -33.23 1.23 -22.53
CA MET A 37 -34.59 1.78 -22.35
C MET A 37 -35.04 2.66 -23.53
N ARG A 38 -34.10 3.27 -24.27
CA ARG A 38 -34.39 4.11 -25.45
C ARG A 38 -34.56 3.28 -26.73
N ASN A 39 -33.86 2.15 -26.84
CA ASN A 39 -33.75 1.36 -28.06
C ASN A 39 -34.58 0.06 -28.03
N SER A 40 -35.14 -0.31 -26.87
CA SER A 40 -35.93 -1.53 -26.64
C SER A 40 -37.42 -1.34 -26.91
N THR A 41 -38.04 -2.34 -27.57
CA THR A 41 -39.50 -2.46 -27.69
C THR A 41 -40.16 -3.10 -26.46
N ARG A 42 -39.40 -3.90 -25.69
CA ARG A 42 -39.80 -4.43 -24.38
C ARG A 42 -39.86 -3.30 -23.33
N PRO A 43 -40.90 -3.26 -22.46
CA PRO A 43 -41.04 -2.21 -21.45
C PRO A 43 -40.05 -2.43 -20.29
N TRP A 44 -39.33 -1.36 -19.92
CA TRP A 44 -38.28 -1.37 -18.90
C TRP A 44 -38.48 -0.29 -17.82
N VAL A 45 -38.02 -0.57 -16.60
CA VAL A 45 -37.98 0.38 -15.46
C VAL A 45 -36.59 0.38 -14.82
N ARG A 46 -35.95 1.56 -14.72
CA ARG A 46 -34.70 1.76 -13.95
C ARG A 46 -35.01 2.05 -12.49
N VAL A 47 -34.59 1.16 -11.60
CA VAL A 47 -34.66 1.31 -10.14
C VAL A 47 -33.27 1.68 -9.63
N CYS A 48 -33.07 2.95 -9.25
CA CYS A 48 -31.82 3.46 -8.70
C CYS A 48 -32.04 3.97 -7.26
N GLN A 49 -31.21 3.54 -6.29
CA GLN A 49 -31.36 3.99 -4.90
C GLN A 49 -31.13 5.51 -4.76
N ASP A 50 -30.26 6.10 -5.58
CA ASP A 50 -29.84 7.49 -5.48
C ASP A 50 -30.97 8.48 -5.86
N THR A 51 -32.04 8.03 -6.52
CA THR A 51 -33.18 8.86 -6.96
C THR A 51 -34.57 8.40 -6.52
N ILE A 52 -34.71 7.21 -5.95
CA ILE A 52 -36.03 6.62 -5.64
C ILE A 52 -36.85 7.41 -4.60
N GLY A 53 -36.23 8.25 -3.79
CA GLY A 53 -36.89 9.20 -2.89
C GLY A 53 -37.30 10.49 -3.60
N ASN A 54 -38.09 10.40 -4.67
CA ASN A 54 -38.54 11.54 -5.50
C ASN A 54 -37.38 12.44 -5.98
N GLY A 55 -36.40 11.84 -6.65
CA GLY A 55 -35.19 12.54 -7.12
C GLY A 55 -34.09 12.69 -6.05
N LYS A 56 -34.24 12.02 -4.90
CA LYS A 56 -33.26 11.97 -3.81
C LYS A 56 -32.96 10.53 -3.41
N ALA A 57 -31.86 10.32 -2.67
CA ALA A 57 -31.47 9.01 -2.19
C ALA A 57 -32.52 8.41 -1.24
N GLY A 58 -32.99 7.20 -1.54
CA GLY A 58 -33.95 6.44 -0.73
C GLY A 58 -33.36 5.20 -0.07
N THR A 59 -34.22 4.25 0.31
CA THR A 59 -33.86 3.03 1.04
C THR A 59 -33.85 1.77 0.14
N LYS A 60 -33.20 0.69 0.63
CA LYS A 60 -33.22 -0.63 -0.02
C LYS A 60 -34.64 -1.21 -0.11
N ALA A 61 -35.45 -1.02 0.93
CA ALA A 61 -36.84 -1.47 0.96
C ALA A 61 -37.70 -0.81 -0.13
N GLN A 62 -37.52 0.51 -0.35
CA GLN A 62 -38.18 1.21 -1.47
C GLN A 62 -37.72 0.65 -2.83
N CYS A 63 -36.44 0.27 -2.99
CA CYS A 63 -35.95 -0.33 -4.23
C CYS A 63 -36.60 -1.69 -4.49
N LEU A 64 -36.65 -2.56 -3.47
CA LEU A 64 -37.31 -3.87 -3.54
C LEU A 64 -38.80 -3.73 -3.87
N GLY A 65 -39.54 -2.89 -3.13
CA GLY A 65 -40.97 -2.64 -3.36
C GLY A 65 -41.29 -1.85 -4.64
N SER A 66 -40.31 -1.25 -5.31
CA SER A 66 -40.49 -0.66 -6.65
C SER A 66 -40.25 -1.71 -7.74
N ALA A 67 -39.19 -2.52 -7.60
CA ALA A 67 -38.91 -3.64 -8.50
C ALA A 67 -40.03 -4.68 -8.49
N ASP A 68 -40.52 -5.08 -7.32
CA ASP A 68 -41.64 -6.03 -7.15
C ASP A 68 -42.92 -5.56 -7.86
N ARG A 69 -43.29 -4.29 -7.71
CA ARG A 69 -44.44 -3.71 -8.42
C ARG A 69 -44.22 -3.64 -9.93
N ALA A 70 -43.05 -3.20 -10.38
CA ALA A 70 -42.74 -3.13 -11.82
C ALA A 70 -42.76 -4.51 -12.49
N LEU A 71 -42.26 -5.56 -11.82
CA LEU A 71 -42.35 -6.94 -12.31
C LEU A 71 -43.80 -7.44 -12.37
N LYS A 72 -44.62 -7.12 -11.35
CA LYS A 72 -46.07 -7.45 -11.32
C LYS A 72 -46.88 -6.68 -12.37
N ASP A 73 -46.44 -5.48 -12.76
CA ASP A 73 -46.96 -4.73 -13.91
C ASP A 73 -46.51 -5.32 -15.28
N GLY A 74 -45.81 -6.47 -15.30
CA GLY A 74 -45.28 -7.10 -16.52
C GLY A 74 -44.08 -6.39 -17.14
N LYS A 75 -43.43 -5.46 -16.42
CA LYS A 75 -42.31 -4.65 -16.91
C LYS A 75 -40.98 -5.28 -16.50
N SER A 76 -39.99 -5.21 -17.38
CA SER A 76 -38.63 -5.67 -17.07
C SER A 76 -37.88 -4.59 -16.25
N VAL A 77 -36.95 -4.98 -15.38
CA VAL A 77 -36.40 -4.10 -14.34
C VAL A 77 -34.88 -4.08 -14.34
N PHE A 78 -34.28 -2.88 -14.36
CA PHE A 78 -32.87 -2.66 -14.08
C PHE A 78 -32.65 -2.21 -12.63
N ILE A 79 -31.85 -2.95 -11.87
CA ILE A 79 -31.35 -2.51 -10.55
C ILE A 79 -30.01 -1.80 -10.76
N ASP A 80 -30.04 -0.46 -10.87
CA ASP A 80 -28.83 0.37 -10.98
C ASP A 80 -28.35 0.79 -9.59
N ARG A 81 -27.41 0.02 -9.04
CA ARG A 81 -26.85 0.26 -7.70
C ARG A 81 -25.34 0.00 -7.69
N CYS A 82 -24.57 0.90 -7.09
CA CYS A 82 -23.13 0.68 -6.94
C CYS A 82 -22.82 -0.33 -5.82
N ASN A 83 -21.78 -1.16 -6.02
CA ASN A 83 -21.14 -1.98 -4.98
C ASN A 83 -22.08 -2.95 -4.23
N LEU A 84 -22.70 -3.87 -4.97
CA LEU A 84 -23.44 -5.00 -4.42
C LEU A 84 -22.49 -6.16 -4.07
N ASP A 85 -22.26 -6.41 -2.78
CA ASP A 85 -21.77 -7.70 -2.27
C ASP A 85 -22.84 -8.80 -2.40
N ARG A 86 -22.48 -10.07 -2.19
CA ARG A 86 -23.41 -11.22 -2.32
C ARG A 86 -24.65 -11.09 -1.42
N GLU A 87 -24.49 -10.60 -0.21
CA GLU A 87 -25.58 -10.39 0.75
C GLU A 87 -26.59 -9.37 0.19
N GLN A 88 -26.10 -8.23 -0.31
CA GLN A 88 -26.95 -7.22 -0.95
C GLN A 88 -27.61 -7.69 -2.25
N ARG A 89 -26.97 -8.57 -3.04
CA ARG A 89 -27.59 -9.19 -4.24
C ARG A 89 -28.73 -10.13 -3.87
N SER A 90 -28.56 -10.94 -2.82
CA SER A 90 -29.47 -12.05 -2.50
C SER A 90 -30.94 -11.64 -2.31
N GLU A 91 -31.22 -10.45 -1.78
CA GLU A 91 -32.60 -9.94 -1.63
C GLU A 91 -33.26 -9.53 -2.95
N PHE A 92 -32.49 -9.07 -3.93
CA PHE A 92 -33.03 -8.76 -5.26
C PHE A 92 -33.22 -10.03 -6.09
N VAL A 93 -32.29 -11.00 -6.01
CA VAL A 93 -32.43 -12.29 -6.73
C VAL A 93 -33.67 -13.07 -6.27
N LYS A 94 -34.03 -12.98 -4.97
CA LYS A 94 -35.26 -13.56 -4.42
C LYS A 94 -36.55 -13.05 -5.10
N LEU A 95 -36.58 -11.86 -5.70
CA LEU A 95 -37.76 -11.35 -6.41
C LEU A 95 -38.11 -12.20 -7.64
N GLY A 96 -37.11 -12.67 -8.37
CA GLY A 96 -37.31 -13.60 -9.49
C GLY A 96 -37.50 -15.06 -9.07
N SER A 97 -37.24 -15.40 -7.81
CA SER A 97 -37.39 -16.79 -7.31
C SER A 97 -38.85 -17.19 -7.05
N GLY A 98 -39.80 -16.26 -7.11
CA GLY A 98 -41.23 -16.49 -6.87
C GLY A 98 -42.14 -16.02 -8.01
N SER A 99 -41.60 -15.79 -9.20
CA SER A 99 -42.32 -15.33 -10.39
C SER A 99 -41.69 -15.93 -11.65
N GLN A 100 -42.41 -15.89 -12.78
CA GLN A 100 -41.85 -16.25 -14.09
C GLN A 100 -41.00 -15.07 -14.59
N THR A 101 -39.82 -14.90 -13.99
CA THR A 101 -38.90 -13.78 -14.21
C THR A 101 -37.46 -14.29 -14.30
N ASP A 102 -36.77 -14.08 -15.43
CA ASP A 102 -35.35 -14.41 -15.54
C ASP A 102 -34.48 -13.38 -14.79
N VAL A 103 -33.61 -13.85 -13.89
CA VAL A 103 -32.69 -13.00 -13.12
C VAL A 103 -31.30 -12.96 -13.76
N HIS A 104 -30.94 -11.80 -14.31
CA HIS A 104 -29.67 -11.59 -15.01
C HIS A 104 -28.72 -10.70 -14.19
N ALA A 105 -27.42 -10.92 -14.33
CA ALA A 105 -26.39 -9.98 -13.89
C ALA A 105 -25.60 -9.41 -15.08
N ILE A 106 -25.29 -8.12 -15.03
CA ILE A 106 -24.37 -7.46 -15.98
C ILE A 106 -23.22 -6.86 -15.19
N VAL A 107 -22.01 -7.38 -15.40
CA VAL A 107 -20.80 -7.00 -14.67
C VAL A 107 -19.96 -6.06 -15.54
N LEU A 108 -20.12 -4.76 -15.30
CA LEU A 108 -19.35 -3.71 -15.98
C LEU A 108 -17.97 -3.57 -15.31
N ASP A 109 -17.02 -4.38 -15.77
CA ASP A 109 -15.65 -4.50 -15.26
C ASP A 109 -14.63 -3.65 -16.05
N LEU A 110 -15.06 -2.45 -16.42
CA LEU A 110 -14.23 -1.52 -17.19
C LEU A 110 -13.01 -1.06 -16.36
N PRO A 111 -11.83 -0.86 -17.00
CA PRO A 111 -10.59 -0.53 -16.29
C PRO A 111 -10.73 0.63 -15.30
N ALA A 112 -10.11 0.50 -14.12
CA ALA A 112 -10.21 1.47 -13.03
C ALA A 112 -9.95 2.93 -13.48
N LYS A 113 -8.92 3.14 -14.31
CA LYS A 113 -8.58 4.46 -14.88
C LYS A 113 -9.74 5.06 -15.71
N LEU A 114 -10.45 4.24 -16.48
CA LEU A 114 -11.60 4.66 -17.28
C LEU A 114 -12.80 5.02 -16.40
N CYS A 115 -13.16 4.16 -15.45
CA CYS A 115 -14.21 4.42 -14.46
C CYS A 115 -13.95 5.73 -13.69
N ILE A 116 -12.74 5.93 -13.17
CA ILE A 116 -12.33 7.16 -12.49
C ILE A 116 -12.46 8.38 -13.42
N SER A 117 -11.96 8.29 -14.65
CA SER A 117 -12.05 9.41 -15.61
C SER A 117 -13.50 9.80 -15.93
N ARG A 118 -14.42 8.82 -15.99
CA ARG A 118 -15.86 9.06 -16.20
C ARG A 118 -16.51 9.68 -14.96
N SER A 119 -16.22 9.20 -13.76
CA SER A 119 -16.73 9.82 -12.52
C SER A 119 -16.19 11.24 -12.30
N VAL A 120 -14.94 11.52 -12.65
CA VAL A 120 -14.34 12.87 -12.49
C VAL A 120 -14.85 13.86 -13.54
N LYS A 121 -15.19 13.40 -14.76
CA LYS A 121 -15.76 14.23 -15.83
C LYS A 121 -17.29 14.45 -15.73
N ARG A 122 -18.01 13.72 -14.88
CA ARG A 122 -19.48 13.82 -14.75
C ARG A 122 -19.89 15.03 -13.89
N SER A 123 -20.39 16.07 -14.53
CA SER A 123 -21.25 17.07 -13.89
C SER A 123 -22.63 16.47 -13.58
N GLY A 124 -23.26 16.91 -12.48
CA GLY A 124 -24.69 16.70 -12.22
C GLY A 124 -25.19 15.27 -11.89
N HIS A 125 -24.33 14.27 -11.62
CA HIS A 125 -24.81 12.92 -11.31
C HIS A 125 -25.50 12.80 -9.95
N GLU A 126 -26.63 12.06 -9.95
CA GLU A 126 -27.54 11.72 -8.84
C GLU A 126 -26.88 11.38 -7.48
N GLY A 127 -25.64 10.87 -7.48
CA GLY A 127 -24.93 10.38 -6.29
C GLY A 127 -23.86 11.34 -5.75
N ASN A 128 -23.78 12.59 -6.22
CA ASN A 128 -22.88 13.66 -5.75
C ASN A 128 -21.36 13.32 -5.68
N LEU A 129 -20.91 12.27 -6.37
CA LEU A 129 -19.51 11.81 -6.42
C LEU A 129 -18.66 12.65 -7.37
N GLN A 130 -18.21 13.82 -6.90
CA GLN A 130 -17.38 14.77 -7.67
C GLN A 130 -15.93 14.86 -7.17
N GLY A 131 -15.01 15.24 -8.07
CA GLY A 131 -13.60 15.56 -7.76
C GLY A 131 -12.78 14.38 -7.22
N GLY A 132 -11.71 14.68 -6.47
CA GLY A 132 -10.73 13.68 -5.99
C GLY A 132 -11.30 12.54 -5.13
N LYS A 133 -12.49 12.73 -4.53
CA LYS A 133 -13.20 11.68 -3.79
C LYS A 133 -13.60 10.51 -4.71
N ALA A 134 -13.93 10.77 -5.97
CA ALA A 134 -14.30 9.73 -6.93
C ALA A 134 -13.19 8.68 -7.15
N ALA A 135 -11.93 9.12 -7.24
CA ALA A 135 -10.79 8.21 -7.40
C ALA A 135 -10.61 7.30 -6.18
N SER A 136 -10.79 7.84 -4.96
CA SER A 136 -10.73 7.06 -3.72
C SER A 136 -11.88 6.04 -3.63
N VAL A 137 -13.10 6.46 -3.94
CA VAL A 137 -14.30 5.59 -3.86
C VAL A 137 -14.26 4.49 -4.92
N VAL A 138 -13.93 4.79 -6.18
CA VAL A 138 -13.79 3.76 -7.23
C VAL A 138 -12.71 2.74 -6.87
N ASN A 139 -11.53 3.17 -6.43
CA ASN A 139 -10.47 2.24 -6.00
C ASN A 139 -10.85 1.43 -4.75
N THR A 140 -11.62 2.02 -3.82
CA THR A 140 -12.10 1.32 -2.62
C THR A 140 -13.18 0.29 -2.94
N MET A 141 -14.08 0.59 -3.88
CA MET A 141 -15.12 -0.34 -4.35
C MET A 141 -14.52 -1.48 -5.18
N LEU A 142 -13.58 -1.18 -6.09
CA LEU A 142 -12.86 -2.22 -6.85
C LEU A 142 -12.05 -3.16 -5.95
N ARG A 143 -11.42 -2.65 -4.88
CA ARG A 143 -10.75 -3.47 -3.84
C ARG A 143 -11.70 -4.30 -2.97
N LYS A 144 -13.02 -4.08 -3.06
CA LYS A 144 -14.07 -4.84 -2.35
C LYS A 144 -14.99 -5.60 -3.30
N LYS A 145 -14.64 -5.72 -4.58
CA LYS A 145 -15.50 -6.28 -5.62
C LYS A 145 -15.64 -7.80 -5.47
N GLU A 146 -16.83 -8.26 -5.10
CA GLU A 146 -17.22 -9.67 -5.17
C GLU A 146 -18.02 -9.91 -6.46
N LEU A 147 -17.52 -10.75 -7.37
CA LEU A 147 -18.20 -11.08 -8.62
C LEU A 147 -19.45 -11.95 -8.37
N PRO A 148 -20.54 -11.80 -9.15
CA PRO A 148 -21.70 -12.67 -9.07
C PRO A 148 -21.40 -14.08 -9.61
N LYS A 149 -22.11 -15.07 -9.11
CA LYS A 149 -22.04 -16.48 -9.54
C LYS A 149 -23.43 -17.06 -9.77
N LEU A 150 -23.57 -18.00 -10.71
CA LEU A 150 -24.86 -18.66 -11.01
C LEU A 150 -25.51 -19.29 -9.75
N CYS A 151 -24.70 -19.85 -8.85
CA CYS A 151 -25.12 -20.39 -7.55
C CYS A 151 -25.60 -19.34 -6.51
N GLU A 152 -25.78 -18.08 -6.91
CA GLU A 152 -26.53 -17.08 -6.15
C GLU A 152 -28.02 -17.01 -6.58
N GLY A 153 -28.41 -17.71 -7.65
CA GLY A 153 -29.74 -17.66 -8.26
C GLY A 153 -29.81 -16.82 -9.54
N PHE A 154 -28.69 -16.65 -10.26
CA PHE A 154 -28.66 -15.95 -11.54
C PHE A 154 -28.87 -16.92 -12.70
N ASN A 155 -29.88 -16.67 -13.53
CA ASN A 155 -30.16 -17.35 -14.78
C ASN A 155 -29.05 -17.08 -15.81
N ARG A 156 -28.54 -15.84 -15.86
CA ARG A 156 -27.49 -15.39 -16.79
C ARG A 156 -26.55 -14.39 -16.14
N ILE A 157 -25.26 -14.46 -16.47
CA ILE A 157 -24.25 -13.46 -16.10
C ILE A 157 -23.47 -13.03 -17.34
N THR A 158 -23.50 -11.74 -17.69
CA THR A 158 -22.67 -11.15 -18.74
C THR A 158 -21.54 -10.33 -18.10
N PHE A 159 -20.28 -10.64 -18.41
CA PHE A 159 -19.12 -9.82 -18.03
C PHE A 159 -18.70 -8.93 -19.19
N CYS A 160 -18.55 -7.63 -18.91
CA CYS A 160 -18.11 -6.63 -19.89
C CYS A 160 -16.80 -5.98 -19.39
N GLN A 161 -15.67 -6.32 -20.01
CA GLN A 161 -14.34 -5.83 -19.66
C GLN A 161 -13.88 -4.67 -20.57
N SER A 162 -14.46 -4.55 -21.78
CA SER A 162 -14.23 -3.46 -22.73
C SER A 162 -15.51 -2.73 -23.12
N GLU A 163 -15.37 -1.55 -23.72
CA GLU A 163 -16.49 -0.76 -24.27
C GLU A 163 -17.27 -1.52 -25.36
N ASN A 164 -16.60 -2.39 -26.12
CA ASN A 164 -17.25 -3.19 -27.14
C ASN A 164 -18.17 -4.23 -26.49
N ASP A 165 -17.71 -4.91 -25.44
CA ASP A 165 -18.49 -5.87 -24.64
C ASP A 165 -19.74 -5.20 -24.02
N VAL A 166 -19.63 -3.90 -23.64
CA VAL A 166 -20.77 -3.12 -23.16
C VAL A 166 -21.75 -2.83 -24.30
N LYS A 167 -21.26 -2.44 -25.48
CA LYS A 167 -22.10 -2.18 -26.67
C LYS A 167 -22.81 -3.45 -27.16
N GLU A 168 -22.12 -4.60 -27.18
CA GLU A 168 -22.71 -5.90 -27.50
C GLU A 168 -23.80 -6.29 -26.50
N ALA A 169 -23.59 -6.03 -25.20
CA ALA A 169 -24.62 -6.21 -24.19
C ALA A 169 -25.79 -5.23 -24.37
N VAL A 170 -25.56 -3.95 -24.68
CA VAL A 170 -26.64 -2.99 -24.98
C VAL A 170 -27.46 -3.48 -26.17
N ASN A 171 -26.82 -3.89 -27.26
CA ASN A 171 -27.50 -4.44 -28.45
C ASN A 171 -28.36 -5.67 -28.08
N ALA A 172 -27.81 -6.63 -27.35
CA ALA A 172 -28.50 -7.87 -26.97
C ALA A 172 -29.72 -7.64 -26.07
N TYR A 173 -29.67 -6.64 -25.17
CA TYR A 173 -30.82 -6.29 -24.32
C TYR A 173 -31.80 -5.30 -24.98
N SER A 174 -31.37 -4.53 -25.99
CA SER A 174 -32.25 -3.67 -26.79
C SER A 174 -33.05 -4.46 -27.83
N ALA A 175 -32.46 -5.50 -28.41
CA ALA A 175 -33.12 -6.40 -29.35
C ALA A 175 -34.05 -7.44 -28.67
N LEU A 176 -34.17 -7.40 -27.34
CA LEU A 176 -34.93 -8.39 -26.57
C LEU A 176 -36.42 -8.04 -26.55
N GLY A 177 -37.23 -8.65 -27.42
CA GLY A 177 -38.68 -8.44 -27.44
C GLY A 177 -39.40 -8.94 -26.17
N PRO A 178 -40.69 -8.61 -25.98
CA PRO A 178 -41.42 -8.86 -24.73
C PRO A 178 -41.55 -10.34 -24.30
N LEU A 179 -41.33 -11.27 -25.23
CA LEU A 179 -41.39 -12.72 -25.03
C LEU A 179 -40.04 -13.42 -25.17
N ASP A 180 -38.99 -12.67 -25.54
CA ASP A 180 -37.68 -13.23 -25.87
C ASP A 180 -36.79 -13.34 -24.63
N ASN A 181 -36.02 -14.42 -24.56
CA ASN A 181 -35.06 -14.69 -23.49
C ASN A 181 -33.64 -14.78 -24.03
N LEU A 182 -32.65 -14.42 -23.20
CA LEU A 182 -31.24 -14.63 -23.50
C LEU A 182 -30.77 -15.98 -22.93
N PRO A 183 -29.82 -16.69 -23.56
CA PRO A 183 -29.39 -17.99 -23.07
C PRO A 183 -28.75 -17.91 -21.67
N HIS A 184 -29.02 -18.94 -20.87
CA HIS A 184 -28.57 -19.09 -19.49
C HIS A 184 -27.04 -19.33 -19.40
N GLY A 185 -26.44 -19.02 -18.24
CA GLY A 185 -25.02 -19.26 -17.97
C GLY A 185 -24.13 -18.00 -17.93
N CYS A 186 -22.81 -18.18 -18.01
CA CYS A 186 -21.81 -17.11 -17.94
C CYS A 186 -21.23 -16.76 -19.32
N PHE A 187 -21.18 -15.47 -19.65
CA PHE A 187 -20.76 -14.94 -20.95
C PHE A 187 -19.75 -13.79 -20.77
N GLY A 188 -18.81 -13.63 -21.71
CA GLY A 188 -17.78 -12.58 -21.67
C GLY A 188 -16.67 -12.79 -20.62
N GLN A 189 -16.73 -13.86 -19.82
CA GLN A 189 -15.68 -14.20 -18.87
C GLN A 189 -14.48 -14.81 -19.60
N LYS A 190 -13.41 -14.02 -19.78
CA LYS A 190 -12.11 -14.56 -20.22
C LYS A 190 -11.55 -15.51 -19.13
N PRO A 191 -10.89 -16.62 -19.52
CA PRO A 191 -10.22 -17.48 -18.55
C PRO A 191 -9.10 -16.72 -17.84
N ASP A 192 -8.87 -17.02 -16.56
CA ASP A 192 -7.74 -16.47 -15.80
C ASP A 192 -6.42 -16.95 -16.41
N THR A 193 -5.82 -16.10 -17.26
CA THR A 193 -4.44 -16.27 -17.72
C THR A 193 -3.50 -16.07 -16.54
N LYS A 194 -3.21 -17.18 -15.84
CA LYS A 194 -2.17 -17.28 -14.81
C LYS A 194 -0.91 -16.59 -15.31
N ILE A 195 -0.48 -15.54 -14.61
CA ILE A 195 0.82 -14.93 -14.86
C ILE A 195 1.88 -15.97 -14.50
N GLN A 196 2.48 -16.58 -15.53
CA GLN A 196 3.68 -17.39 -15.34
C GLN A 196 4.84 -16.47 -14.96
N VAL A 197 5.45 -16.75 -13.81
CA VAL A 197 6.86 -16.42 -13.56
C VAL A 197 7.55 -17.74 -13.27
N GLY A 198 8.23 -18.28 -14.27
CA GLY A 198 9.12 -19.44 -14.13
C GLY A 198 10.58 -19.01 -14.01
N ILE A 199 11.49 -19.99 -13.82
CA ILE A 199 12.96 -19.83 -13.81
C ILE A 199 13.46 -19.05 -12.57
N MET A 200 14.15 -19.62 -11.57
CA MET A 200 14.65 -21.00 -11.27
C MET A 200 14.25 -21.37 -9.82
N LYS A 201 14.20 -22.62 -9.35
CA LYS A 201 14.94 -23.87 -9.64
C LYS A 201 16.41 -23.91 -9.14
N PHE A 202 16.66 -23.60 -7.87
CA PHE A 202 17.89 -24.02 -7.18
C PHE A 202 17.68 -24.26 -5.67
N LEU A 203 17.56 -25.53 -5.27
CA LEU A 203 18.25 -26.18 -4.13
C LEU A 203 17.86 -27.68 -4.10
N LYS A 204 18.74 -28.54 -3.56
CA LYS A 204 18.72 -29.99 -3.81
C LYS A 204 19.00 -30.82 -2.54
N LYS A 205 18.04 -31.67 -2.15
CA LYS A 205 18.16 -32.91 -1.34
C LYS A 205 16.94 -33.79 -1.73
N ALA A 206 17.09 -35.03 -2.21
CA ALA A 206 17.57 -36.24 -1.51
C ALA A 206 16.62 -36.59 -0.34
N GLU A 207 15.66 -37.50 -0.57
CA GLU A 207 15.68 -38.93 -0.12
C GLU A 207 15.20 -39.07 1.34
N VAL A 208 14.44 -40.09 1.78
CA VAL A 208 14.09 -41.44 1.25
C VAL A 208 12.60 -41.76 1.61
N PRO A 209 11.93 -42.81 1.08
CA PRO A 209 10.46 -42.97 1.18
C PRO A 209 9.95 -43.69 2.44
N ILE A 210 8.62 -43.70 2.62
CA ILE A 210 7.86 -44.57 3.54
C ILE A 210 6.63 -45.12 2.80
N ASP A 211 6.52 -46.45 2.70
CA ASP A 211 5.32 -47.16 2.25
C ASP A 211 4.36 -47.46 3.43
N ALA A 212 3.05 -47.47 3.16
CA ALA A 212 2.08 -48.34 3.86
C ALA A 212 0.69 -48.33 3.18
N ALA A 213 0.00 -49.48 3.22
CA ALA A 213 -1.44 -49.69 2.99
C ALA A 213 -1.98 -49.34 1.57
N SER A 214 -2.19 -50.31 0.66
CA SER A 214 -3.32 -51.29 0.60
C SER A 214 -4.43 -50.84 -0.37
N LEU A 215 -5.13 -51.70 -1.14
CA LEU A 215 -5.20 -53.18 -1.24
C LEU A 215 -5.84 -53.55 -2.61
N ASN A 216 -5.45 -54.68 -3.22
CA ASN A 216 -6.20 -55.44 -4.27
C ASN A 216 -6.47 -54.75 -5.63
N ASN A 217 -6.65 -55.45 -6.76
CA ASN A 217 -6.41 -56.86 -7.14
C ASN A 217 -6.34 -56.95 -8.69
N GLY A 218 -5.67 -57.97 -9.25
CA GLY A 218 -5.86 -58.35 -10.67
C GLY A 218 -4.59 -58.88 -11.37
N ILE A 219 -4.44 -60.20 -11.44
CA ILE A 219 -3.39 -60.90 -12.21
C ILE A 219 -3.91 -61.20 -13.62
N ILE A 220 -3.06 -61.06 -14.65
CA ILE A 220 -2.83 -62.05 -15.73
C ILE A 220 -1.59 -61.66 -16.54
N GLU A 221 -0.80 -62.66 -16.93
CA GLU A 221 0.48 -62.52 -17.65
C GLU A 221 0.31 -62.72 -19.17
N SER A 222 1.17 -62.06 -19.96
CA SER A 222 2.01 -62.68 -21.02
C SER A 222 2.74 -61.55 -21.80
N THR A 223 4.07 -61.47 -21.85
CA THR A 223 4.98 -62.19 -22.78
C THR A 223 4.53 -62.18 -24.26
N SER A 224 5.37 -61.87 -25.26
CA SER A 224 6.80 -61.45 -25.27
C SER A 224 7.19 -60.96 -26.70
N GLN A 225 8.50 -60.92 -27.03
CA GLN A 225 9.12 -60.83 -28.39
C GLN A 225 9.17 -59.45 -29.09
N THR A 226 10.24 -59.03 -29.80
CA THR A 226 11.71 -59.30 -29.67
C THR A 226 12.53 -58.13 -30.31
N ARG A 227 13.87 -58.16 -30.15
CA ARG A 227 14.97 -57.54 -30.97
C ARG A 227 14.57 -56.81 -32.28
N GLY A 228 15.13 -55.66 -32.68
CA GLY A 228 16.19 -54.80 -32.10
C GLY A 228 17.56 -54.87 -32.81
N LYS A 229 18.31 -53.73 -32.88
CA LYS A 229 19.66 -53.49 -33.49
C LYS A 229 19.69 -53.43 -35.04
N ILE A 230 20.61 -52.73 -35.73
CA ILE A 230 21.65 -51.72 -35.41
C ILE A 230 21.90 -50.78 -36.62
N ASP A 231 22.68 -49.72 -36.43
CA ASP A 231 23.05 -48.63 -37.37
C ASP A 231 23.70 -49.05 -38.72
N SER A 232 23.59 -48.20 -39.77
CA SER A 232 24.77 -47.50 -40.38
C SER A 232 24.51 -46.68 -41.68
N CYS A 233 25.18 -45.52 -41.76
CA CYS A 233 25.86 -44.86 -42.91
C CYS A 233 25.24 -44.67 -44.34
N PHE A 234 25.21 -43.38 -44.74
CA PHE A 234 25.55 -42.76 -46.06
C PHE A 234 25.08 -43.35 -47.41
N LYS A 235 24.39 -42.52 -48.23
CA LYS A 235 25.01 -41.83 -49.39
C LYS A 235 24.08 -40.81 -50.11
N ASP A 236 24.68 -40.01 -50.98
CA ASP A 236 24.18 -38.76 -51.60
C ASP A 236 23.35 -38.95 -52.89
N LYS A 237 22.74 -37.86 -53.39
CA LYS A 237 22.64 -37.62 -54.84
C LYS A 237 22.47 -36.15 -55.26
N GLU A 238 23.04 -35.86 -56.43
CA GLU A 238 23.13 -34.56 -57.13
C GLU A 238 21.89 -34.29 -58.05
N LYS A 239 21.68 -33.21 -58.84
CA LYS A 239 22.41 -31.95 -59.20
C LYS A 239 21.46 -31.01 -60.01
N VAL A 240 21.71 -29.68 -60.00
CA VAL A 240 21.73 -28.66 -61.12
C VAL A 240 20.60 -28.66 -62.20
N SER A 241 20.11 -27.54 -62.77
CA SER A 241 20.58 -26.14 -62.97
C SER A 241 19.53 -25.08 -62.47
N SER A 242 19.38 -23.79 -62.86
CA SER A 242 19.86 -22.92 -63.98
C SER A 242 19.97 -21.42 -63.57
N ILE A 243 20.62 -20.61 -64.42
CA ILE A 243 20.87 -19.14 -64.35
C ILE A 243 20.79 -18.64 -65.83
N PRO A 244 20.16 -17.50 -66.23
CA PRO A 244 20.44 -16.10 -65.82
C PRO A 244 19.16 -15.21 -65.67
N ASP A 245 19.09 -13.86 -65.68
CA ASP A 245 20.09 -12.81 -66.00
C ASP A 245 19.86 -11.38 -65.37
N ASN A 246 20.99 -10.66 -65.28
CA ASN A 246 21.38 -9.22 -65.28
C ASN A 246 20.64 -7.97 -64.71
N ALA A 247 21.54 -7.02 -64.34
CA ALA A 247 21.42 -5.57 -64.07
C ALA A 247 20.65 -5.11 -62.80
N ASN A 248 21.21 -4.28 -61.91
CA ASN A 248 22.57 -3.72 -61.86
C ASN A 248 23.04 -3.35 -60.43
N LEU A 249 24.35 -3.10 -60.31
CA LEU A 249 25.20 -2.46 -59.27
C LEU A 249 24.49 -1.54 -58.22
N GLU A 250 25.00 -1.35 -56.98
CA GLU A 250 26.37 -1.61 -56.46
C GLU A 250 26.47 -1.75 -54.92
N SER A 251 27.42 -2.57 -54.46
CA SER A 251 28.36 -2.43 -53.31
C SER A 251 28.00 -1.72 -51.98
N LYS A 252 28.55 -2.09 -50.80
CA LYS A 252 29.36 -3.22 -50.30
C LYS A 252 29.26 -3.19 -48.75
N GLU A 253 29.23 -4.30 -48.00
CA GLU A 253 30.35 -5.21 -47.63
C GLU A 253 31.52 -4.49 -46.90
N VAL A 254 32.15 -5.04 -45.85
CA VAL A 254 31.94 -6.34 -45.19
C VAL A 254 32.33 -6.30 -43.70
N GLU A 255 31.87 -7.35 -43.02
CA GLU A 255 32.28 -7.91 -41.72
C GLU A 255 33.80 -7.96 -41.47
N ASP A 256 34.22 -8.24 -40.21
CA ASP A 256 34.78 -9.58 -39.93
C ASP A 256 34.73 -9.89 -38.41
N ASN A 257 35.15 -11.10 -38.06
CA ASN A 257 34.91 -11.82 -36.81
C ASN A 257 36.16 -11.86 -35.91
N ALA A 258 35.95 -12.08 -34.60
CA ALA A 258 36.94 -12.72 -33.73
C ALA A 258 36.26 -13.51 -32.59
N VAL A 259 36.79 -14.70 -32.28
CA VAL A 259 36.29 -15.63 -31.25
C VAL A 259 37.26 -15.65 -30.06
N GLY A 260 36.79 -15.75 -28.80
CA GLY A 260 37.71 -15.56 -27.67
C GLY A 260 37.32 -15.94 -26.23
N SER A 261 36.76 -17.14 -25.99
CA SER A 261 36.80 -17.83 -24.67
C SER A 261 36.10 -17.17 -23.45
N ALA A 262 36.08 -17.89 -22.33
CA ALA A 262 35.41 -17.51 -21.08
C ALA A 262 36.40 -17.26 -19.94
N GLY A 263 36.08 -16.30 -19.05
CA GLY A 263 36.86 -16.02 -17.83
C GLY A 263 36.06 -15.18 -16.85
N SER A 264 36.01 -15.59 -15.58
CA SER A 264 35.30 -14.88 -14.52
C SER A 264 36.10 -13.68 -14.01
N ASN A 265 35.45 -12.52 -13.88
CA ASN A 265 35.83 -11.51 -12.87
C ASN A 265 34.68 -10.54 -12.58
N ALA A 266 34.81 -9.79 -11.48
CA ALA A 266 33.78 -8.87 -10.99
C ALA A 266 33.50 -7.71 -11.96
N ILE A 267 32.26 -7.17 -11.92
CA ILE A 267 31.87 -6.01 -12.73
C ILE A 267 32.60 -4.77 -12.20
N GLN A 268 33.73 -4.47 -12.83
CA GLN A 268 34.46 -3.22 -12.73
C GLN A 268 33.57 -2.08 -13.24
N VAL A 269 33.40 -1.02 -12.45
CA VAL A 269 32.54 0.11 -12.83
C VAL A 269 33.24 0.94 -13.92
N SER A 270 32.90 0.67 -15.18
CA SER A 270 33.37 1.44 -16.33
C SER A 270 32.94 2.91 -16.23
N LEU A 271 33.84 3.82 -16.61
CA LEU A 271 33.89 5.19 -16.09
C LEU A 271 33.51 6.27 -17.13
N GLU A 272 32.46 6.06 -17.92
CA GLU A 272 32.06 6.98 -19.01
C GLU A 272 30.59 7.45 -19.01
N ASP A 273 29.78 7.07 -18.01
CA ASP A 273 28.42 7.62 -17.87
C ASP A 273 28.43 9.08 -17.39
N SER A 274 28.14 10.03 -18.29
CA SER A 274 27.89 11.44 -17.93
C SER A 274 26.82 11.54 -16.83
N PRO A 275 27.04 12.34 -15.75
CA PRO A 275 26.06 12.51 -14.68
C PRO A 275 24.68 12.87 -15.24
N THR A 276 23.65 12.16 -14.80
CA THR A 276 22.32 12.22 -15.42
C THR A 276 21.24 12.29 -14.35
N LEU A 277 20.53 13.42 -14.31
CA LEU A 277 19.36 13.62 -13.45
C LEU A 277 18.09 13.16 -14.17
N ALA A 278 17.47 12.09 -13.68
CA ALA A 278 16.07 11.83 -13.99
C ALA A 278 15.16 12.62 -13.05
N PHE A 279 14.12 13.26 -13.57
CA PHE A 279 13.13 13.97 -12.75
C PHE A 279 11.70 13.78 -13.27
N PRO A 280 10.70 13.65 -12.38
CA PRO A 280 9.31 13.64 -12.76
C PRO A 280 8.81 15.08 -12.95
N SER A 281 7.66 15.24 -13.60
CA SER A 281 6.98 16.53 -13.62
C SER A 281 6.50 16.94 -12.22
N ILE A 282 7.14 17.96 -11.65
CA ILE A 282 6.80 18.49 -10.32
C ILE A 282 5.41 19.13 -10.35
N SER A 283 4.62 18.85 -9.30
CA SER A 283 3.28 19.38 -9.02
C SER A 283 2.13 19.07 -9.99
N THR A 284 2.36 18.53 -11.20
CA THR A 284 1.27 18.32 -12.19
C THR A 284 0.29 17.20 -11.85
N SER A 285 0.71 16.20 -11.05
CA SER A 285 -0.15 15.08 -10.62
C SER A 285 -0.91 15.38 -9.30
N ASP A 286 -0.40 14.94 -8.15
CA ASP A 286 -1.06 15.03 -6.84
C ASP A 286 -1.47 16.46 -6.42
N PHE A 287 -0.71 17.44 -6.89
CA PHE A 287 -0.88 18.87 -6.62
C PHE A 287 -1.57 19.63 -7.75
N GLN A 288 -2.04 18.93 -8.80
CA GLN A 288 -2.98 19.43 -9.82
C GLN A 288 -2.54 20.70 -10.59
N PHE A 289 -1.24 20.96 -10.70
CA PHE A 289 -0.74 22.13 -11.43
C PHE A 289 -1.01 22.01 -12.95
N ASN A 290 -1.44 23.13 -13.57
CA ASN A 290 -1.73 23.20 -14.99
C ASN A 290 -0.54 22.74 -15.87
N HIS A 291 -0.77 21.77 -16.74
CA HIS A 291 0.30 21.13 -17.52
C HIS A 291 0.93 22.04 -18.58
N GLU A 292 0.20 23.02 -19.13
CA GLU A 292 0.76 23.96 -20.11
C GLU A 292 1.83 24.83 -19.45
N LYS A 293 1.43 25.49 -18.35
CA LYS A 293 2.29 26.35 -17.53
C LYS A 293 3.46 25.58 -16.92
N ALA A 294 3.24 24.31 -16.55
CA ALA A 294 4.33 23.44 -16.10
C ALA A 294 5.31 23.13 -17.23
N ALA A 295 4.84 22.85 -18.45
CA ALA A 295 5.71 22.60 -19.60
C ALA A 295 6.54 23.84 -19.98
N ASP A 296 5.92 25.03 -19.97
CA ASP A 296 6.63 26.31 -20.18
C ASP A 296 7.77 26.47 -19.16
N ILE A 297 7.47 26.27 -17.87
CA ILE A 297 8.43 26.43 -16.77
C ILE A 297 9.54 25.38 -16.81
N ILE A 298 9.24 24.13 -17.18
CA ILE A 298 10.24 23.07 -17.37
C ILE A 298 11.20 23.46 -18.50
N VAL A 299 10.67 23.82 -19.67
CA VAL A 299 11.49 24.15 -20.86
C VAL A 299 12.33 25.40 -20.63
N ASP A 300 11.75 26.46 -20.04
CA ASP A 300 12.49 27.67 -19.66
C ASP A 300 13.64 27.34 -18.69
N LYS A 301 13.39 26.55 -17.64
CA LYS A 301 14.42 26.23 -16.63
C LYS A 301 15.45 25.21 -17.12
N VAL A 302 15.09 24.30 -18.01
CA VAL A 302 16.07 23.44 -18.69
C VAL A 302 17.00 24.27 -19.55
N ALA A 303 16.48 25.21 -20.35
CA ALA A 303 17.31 26.10 -21.17
C ALA A 303 18.26 26.97 -20.32
N GLU A 304 17.77 27.52 -19.20
CA GLU A 304 18.58 28.29 -18.24
C GLU A 304 19.72 27.47 -17.59
N PHE A 305 19.53 26.16 -17.40
CA PHE A 305 20.48 25.29 -16.69
C PHE A 305 21.34 24.39 -17.57
N SER A 306 20.99 24.18 -18.84
CA SER A 306 21.73 23.32 -19.78
C SER A 306 23.23 23.67 -19.86
N ASN A 307 23.56 24.95 -19.74
CA ASN A 307 24.95 25.44 -19.79
C ASN A 307 25.64 25.43 -18.41
N LYS A 308 24.90 25.33 -17.30
CA LYS A 308 25.45 25.30 -15.93
C LYS A 308 25.91 23.91 -15.48
N ILE A 309 25.33 22.85 -16.03
CA ILE A 309 25.52 21.46 -15.58
C ILE A 309 26.74 20.76 -16.17
N GLY A 310 27.62 21.48 -16.88
CA GLY A 310 28.86 20.92 -17.43
C GLY A 310 28.62 19.78 -18.43
N ASN A 311 29.21 18.61 -18.20
CA ASN A 311 28.96 17.40 -19.01
C ASN A 311 27.61 16.73 -18.71
N GLY A 312 26.90 17.14 -17.65
CA GLY A 312 25.68 16.50 -17.17
C GLY A 312 24.49 16.55 -18.15
N ARG A 313 23.51 15.67 -17.89
CA ARG A 313 22.27 15.50 -18.66
C ARG A 313 21.03 15.59 -17.76
N LEU A 314 19.91 16.06 -18.33
CA LEU A 314 18.61 16.20 -17.68
C LEU A 314 17.58 15.33 -18.41
N VAL A 315 16.79 14.54 -17.69
CA VAL A 315 15.77 13.65 -18.29
C VAL A 315 14.44 13.81 -17.59
N LEU A 316 13.43 14.30 -18.31
CA LEU A 316 12.05 14.33 -17.80
C LEU A 316 11.39 12.96 -18.01
N VAL A 317 10.94 12.34 -16.92
CA VAL A 317 10.39 10.97 -16.87
C VAL A 317 8.91 10.96 -16.51
N ASP A 318 8.12 10.13 -17.19
CA ASP A 318 6.76 9.73 -16.77
C ASP A 318 6.43 8.30 -17.22
N LEU A 319 5.48 7.65 -16.55
CA LEU A 319 5.13 6.22 -16.65
C LEU A 319 4.39 5.82 -17.94
N SER A 320 4.28 6.70 -18.94
CA SER A 320 3.36 6.49 -20.07
C SER A 320 3.73 7.25 -21.34
N HIS A 321 3.76 6.54 -22.48
CA HIS A 321 3.83 7.13 -23.82
C HIS A 321 2.62 8.03 -24.17
N LYS A 322 1.54 7.98 -23.37
CA LYS A 322 0.36 8.85 -23.47
C LYS A 322 0.39 10.00 -22.45
N SER A 323 1.55 10.31 -21.87
CA SER A 323 1.72 11.44 -20.95
C SER A 323 1.57 12.77 -21.66
N LYS A 324 0.59 13.58 -21.25
CA LYS A 324 0.42 14.93 -21.82
C LYS A 324 1.65 15.80 -21.53
N ILE A 325 2.25 15.70 -20.35
CA ILE A 325 3.38 16.57 -20.00
C ILE A 325 4.64 16.24 -20.80
N LEU A 326 4.94 14.95 -21.06
CA LEU A 326 6.06 14.58 -21.93
C LEU A 326 5.84 15.12 -23.36
N SER A 327 4.65 14.98 -23.93
CA SER A 327 4.35 15.50 -25.28
C SER A 327 4.47 17.02 -25.37
N LEU A 328 3.93 17.76 -24.38
CA LEU A 328 4.03 19.22 -24.33
C LEU A 328 5.48 19.70 -24.19
N VAL A 329 6.26 19.07 -23.30
CA VAL A 329 7.66 19.44 -23.08
C VAL A 329 8.51 19.07 -24.29
N LYS A 330 8.26 17.94 -24.96
CA LYS A 330 8.97 17.56 -26.19
C LYS A 330 8.73 18.54 -27.34
N ALA A 331 7.49 19.02 -27.51
CA ALA A 331 7.18 20.06 -28.50
C ALA A 331 7.89 21.39 -28.16
N LYS A 332 7.66 21.92 -26.95
CA LYS A 332 8.22 23.22 -26.52
C LYS A 332 9.75 23.22 -26.43
N ALA A 333 10.39 22.08 -26.14
CA ALA A 333 11.85 21.95 -26.18
C ALA A 333 12.41 22.00 -27.61
N ALA A 334 11.71 21.44 -28.60
CA ALA A 334 12.07 21.57 -30.00
C ALA A 334 11.86 23.01 -30.51
N GLU A 335 10.74 23.65 -30.16
CA GLU A 335 10.47 25.07 -30.45
C GLU A 335 11.55 26.01 -29.89
N ARG A 336 12.16 25.65 -28.74
CA ARG A 336 13.28 26.38 -28.13
C ARG A 336 14.68 25.91 -28.58
N ASN A 337 14.80 24.97 -29.51
CA ASN A 337 16.06 24.38 -29.97
C ASN A 337 16.97 23.88 -28.82
N ILE A 338 16.38 23.23 -27.80
CA ILE A 338 17.15 22.67 -26.68
C ILE A 338 17.96 21.45 -27.16
N ASP A 339 19.24 21.40 -26.82
CA ASP A 339 20.14 20.30 -27.17
C ASP A 339 19.62 18.96 -26.62
N THR A 340 19.27 18.06 -27.54
CA THR A 340 18.76 16.71 -27.26
C THR A 340 19.76 15.80 -26.52
N GLN A 341 21.06 16.10 -26.57
CA GLN A 341 22.09 15.39 -25.80
C GLN A 341 22.14 15.86 -24.33
N LYS A 342 21.74 17.11 -24.07
CA LYS A 342 21.64 17.69 -22.73
C LYS A 342 20.28 17.45 -22.07
N PHE A 343 19.20 17.48 -22.86
CA PHE A 343 17.85 17.26 -22.35
C PHE A 343 16.98 16.43 -23.30
N PHE A 344 16.35 15.41 -22.74
CA PHE A 344 15.33 14.62 -23.43
C PHE A 344 14.19 14.17 -22.50
N THR A 345 13.14 13.64 -23.12
CA THR A 345 12.00 13.01 -22.43
C THR A 345 12.12 11.48 -22.53
N HIS A 346 11.83 10.77 -21.45
CA HIS A 346 11.88 9.31 -21.39
C HIS A 346 10.60 8.74 -20.76
N VAL A 347 10.21 7.55 -21.20
CA VAL A 347 9.02 6.85 -20.69
C VAL A 347 9.47 5.63 -19.91
N GLY A 348 9.18 5.61 -18.60
CA GLY A 348 9.59 4.54 -17.71
C GLY A 348 9.21 4.83 -16.25
N ASP A 349 9.47 3.87 -15.36
CA ASP A 349 9.44 4.12 -13.93
C ASP A 349 10.80 4.69 -13.50
N ILE A 350 10.78 5.82 -12.79
CA ILE A 350 11.99 6.48 -12.29
C ILE A 350 12.80 5.60 -11.31
N THR A 351 12.18 4.55 -10.75
CA THR A 351 12.86 3.57 -9.89
C THR A 351 13.38 2.34 -10.62
N HIS A 352 13.21 2.25 -11.95
CA HIS A 352 13.62 1.10 -12.78
C HIS A 352 14.22 1.50 -14.14
N LEU A 353 14.77 2.72 -14.24
CA LEU A 353 15.27 3.29 -15.51
C LEU A 353 16.40 2.48 -16.14
N TYR A 354 17.29 1.91 -15.34
CA TYR A 354 18.39 1.10 -15.87
C TYR A 354 17.95 -0.34 -16.09
N SER A 355 17.34 -0.97 -15.08
CA SER A 355 16.96 -2.39 -15.13
C SER A 355 15.83 -2.72 -16.12
N THR A 356 15.01 -1.74 -16.52
CA THR A 356 13.93 -1.93 -17.51
C THR A 356 14.00 -1.01 -18.72
N GLY A 357 14.63 0.17 -18.59
CA GLY A 357 14.75 1.15 -19.68
C GLY A 357 16.15 1.28 -20.30
N GLY A 358 17.16 0.59 -19.75
CA GLY A 358 18.57 0.70 -20.16
C GLY A 358 19.23 2.05 -19.85
N LEU A 359 18.50 3.01 -19.26
CA LEU A 359 18.95 4.37 -19.03
C LEU A 359 19.47 4.54 -17.60
N ARG A 360 20.79 4.64 -17.45
CA ARG A 360 21.42 4.86 -16.14
C ARG A 360 21.31 6.32 -15.72
N CYS A 361 20.69 6.57 -14.57
CA CYS A 361 20.59 7.91 -13.97
C CYS A 361 21.18 7.89 -12.56
N ASN A 362 22.38 8.46 -12.39
CA ASN A 362 23.07 8.46 -11.11
C ASN A 362 22.44 9.42 -10.07
N VAL A 363 21.51 10.29 -10.48
CA VAL A 363 20.71 11.15 -9.60
C VAL A 363 19.24 11.08 -10.02
N ILE A 364 18.31 10.99 -9.05
CA ILE A 364 16.88 11.10 -9.33
C ILE A 364 16.20 12.17 -8.47
N ALA A 365 15.18 12.83 -9.01
CA ALA A 365 14.34 13.76 -8.26
C ALA A 365 13.06 13.09 -7.74
N ASN A 366 12.68 13.42 -6.51
CA ASN A 366 11.41 13.00 -5.90
C ASN A 366 10.50 14.22 -5.71
N ALA A 367 9.30 14.19 -6.32
CA ALA A 367 8.23 15.15 -6.00
C ALA A 367 7.65 14.82 -4.61
N ALA A 368 8.30 15.34 -3.58
CA ALA A 368 8.15 14.94 -2.20
C ALA A 368 6.95 15.61 -1.50
N ASN A 369 6.62 15.13 -0.30
CA ASN A 369 5.73 15.83 0.63
C ASN A 369 6.53 16.67 1.63
N TRP A 370 5.90 17.70 2.22
CA TRP A 370 6.55 18.64 3.15
C TRP A 370 7.16 18.02 4.41
N ARG A 371 6.77 16.79 4.77
CA ARG A 371 7.32 16.05 5.93
C ARG A 371 8.50 15.15 5.55
N LEU A 372 8.87 15.09 4.27
CA LEU A 372 9.92 14.23 3.72
C LEU A 372 9.75 12.74 4.12
N LYS A 373 8.50 12.25 4.14
CA LYS A 373 8.15 10.88 4.56
C LYS A 373 7.79 9.93 3.41
N PRO A 374 7.96 8.60 3.59
CA PRO A 374 7.44 7.59 2.68
C PRO A 374 5.92 7.63 2.54
N GLY A 375 5.41 6.95 1.51
CA GLY A 375 3.97 6.89 1.23
C GLY A 375 3.44 8.16 0.55
N GLY A 376 2.20 8.54 0.86
CA GLY A 376 1.46 9.63 0.19
C GLY A 376 0.91 9.27 -1.20
N GLY A 377 1.53 8.32 -1.89
CA GLY A 377 1.21 7.93 -3.27
C GLY A 377 2.24 8.47 -4.26
N GLY A 378 1.96 8.28 -5.55
CA GLY A 378 2.78 8.78 -6.65
C GLY A 378 4.26 8.37 -6.58
N VAL A 379 5.10 9.21 -7.18
CA VAL A 379 6.55 8.99 -7.29
C VAL A 379 7.27 8.94 -5.92
N ASN A 380 6.77 9.69 -4.93
CA ASN A 380 7.32 9.67 -3.57
C ASN A 380 7.18 8.29 -2.91
N ALA A 381 6.01 7.65 -3.05
CA ALA A 381 5.84 6.29 -2.57
C ALA A 381 6.71 5.28 -3.31
N ALA A 382 6.85 5.41 -4.64
CA ALA A 382 7.71 4.53 -5.45
C ALA A 382 9.19 4.63 -5.00
N ILE A 383 9.75 5.84 -4.96
CA ILE A 383 11.17 6.06 -4.63
C ILE A 383 11.50 5.57 -3.22
N PHE A 384 10.67 5.86 -2.20
CA PHE A 384 10.92 5.33 -0.85
C PHE A 384 10.77 3.80 -0.77
N ASN A 385 9.83 3.19 -1.49
CA ASN A 385 9.69 1.74 -1.53
C ASN A 385 10.89 1.05 -2.20
N ALA A 386 11.44 1.64 -3.27
CA ALA A 386 12.60 1.09 -4.00
C ALA A 386 13.92 1.33 -3.25
N ALA A 387 14.08 2.49 -2.60
CA ALA A 387 15.29 2.86 -1.88
C ALA A 387 15.40 2.23 -0.48
N GLY A 388 14.28 1.83 0.13
CA GLY A 388 14.24 1.18 1.44
C GLY A 388 14.41 2.14 2.62
N SER A 389 14.68 1.57 3.79
CA SER A 389 14.91 2.28 5.07
C SER A 389 16.00 3.33 4.97
N GLU A 390 17.05 3.04 4.21
CA GLU A 390 18.28 3.84 4.10
C GLU A 390 17.98 5.27 3.66
N LEU A 391 17.05 5.45 2.71
CA LEU A 391 16.63 6.78 2.29
C LEU A 391 15.86 7.50 3.40
N GLU A 392 14.96 6.85 4.14
CA GLU A 392 14.30 7.53 5.26
C GLU A 392 15.25 7.78 6.45
N TYR A 393 16.41 7.13 6.53
CA TYR A 393 17.46 7.51 7.47
C TYR A 393 18.19 8.76 6.96
N ALA A 394 18.84 8.68 5.79
CA ALA A 394 19.64 9.77 5.22
C ALA A 394 18.83 11.06 5.02
N THR A 395 17.55 10.96 4.63
CA THR A 395 16.68 12.14 4.48
C THR A 395 16.40 12.83 5.83
N LYS A 396 16.26 12.08 6.95
CA LYS A 396 16.07 12.69 8.29
C LYS A 396 17.29 13.48 8.74
N GLU A 397 18.50 13.00 8.42
CA GLU A 397 19.76 13.70 8.74
C GLU A 397 19.89 15.00 7.96
N LYS A 398 19.46 15.03 6.68
CA LYS A 398 19.53 16.23 5.85
C LYS A 398 18.42 17.24 6.14
N ALA A 399 17.17 16.81 6.37
CA ALA A 399 16.06 17.72 6.68
C ALA A 399 14.87 17.05 7.38
N LYS A 400 14.27 17.76 8.35
CA LYS A 400 13.02 17.33 9.02
C LYS A 400 11.75 17.68 8.23
N SER A 401 11.81 18.66 7.34
CA SER A 401 10.69 19.17 6.53
C SER A 401 11.20 20.02 5.37
N LEU A 402 10.35 20.21 4.35
CA LEU A 402 10.65 21.02 3.17
C LEU A 402 9.51 22.02 2.90
N SER A 403 9.85 23.24 2.51
CA SER A 403 8.89 24.31 2.13
C SER A 403 8.73 24.41 0.61
N PRO A 404 7.55 24.82 0.08
CA PRO A 404 7.34 24.90 -1.36
C PRO A 404 8.32 25.86 -2.03
N GLY A 405 8.87 25.46 -3.18
CA GLY A 405 9.91 26.19 -3.91
C GLY A 405 11.34 25.70 -3.62
N ASN A 406 11.53 24.84 -2.61
CA ASN A 406 12.85 24.34 -2.21
C ASN A 406 13.06 22.86 -2.57
N ALA A 407 14.34 22.46 -2.53
CA ALA A 407 14.80 21.09 -2.67
C ALA A 407 15.83 20.74 -1.58
N VAL A 408 16.03 19.45 -1.32
CA VAL A 408 17.12 18.92 -0.47
C VAL A 408 17.78 17.72 -1.14
N VAL A 409 19.11 17.77 -1.23
CA VAL A 409 19.94 16.70 -1.80
C VAL A 409 20.27 15.68 -0.72
N VAL A 410 19.97 14.41 -0.97
CA VAL A 410 20.24 13.29 -0.06
C VAL A 410 21.14 12.28 -0.77
N PRO A 411 22.36 12.00 -0.27
CA PRO A 411 23.17 10.88 -0.76
C PRO A 411 22.50 9.56 -0.38
N LEU A 412 22.48 8.60 -1.29
CA LEU A 412 21.88 7.29 -1.08
C LEU A 412 22.95 6.29 -0.64
N SER A 413 22.66 5.49 0.40
CA SER A 413 23.58 4.47 0.87
C SER A 413 23.87 3.41 -0.19
N LEU A 414 25.11 2.92 -0.23
CA LEU A 414 25.55 1.81 -1.07
C LEU A 414 24.78 0.50 -0.77
N SER A 415 24.20 0.37 0.43
CA SER A 415 23.32 -0.74 0.83
C SER A 415 21.92 -0.68 0.21
N SER A 416 21.52 0.44 -0.41
CA SER A 416 20.17 0.61 -0.92
C SER A 416 19.87 -0.30 -2.13
N PRO A 417 18.67 -0.91 -2.21
CA PRO A 417 18.26 -1.65 -3.41
C PRO A 417 18.21 -0.77 -4.67
N LEU A 418 17.95 0.53 -4.53
CA LEU A 418 17.91 1.50 -5.63
C LEU A 418 19.32 1.93 -6.10
N PHE A 419 20.29 1.99 -5.19
CA PHE A 419 21.71 2.12 -5.58
C PHE A 419 22.18 0.86 -6.31
N THR A 420 22.01 -0.31 -5.69
CA THR A 420 22.57 -1.59 -6.18
C THR A 420 21.96 -2.11 -7.47
N ARG A 421 20.72 -1.73 -7.81
CA ARG A 421 20.02 -2.17 -9.04
C ARG A 421 20.04 -1.15 -10.17
N GLU A 422 19.97 0.15 -9.86
CA GLU A 422 19.79 1.21 -10.86
C GLU A 422 20.99 2.18 -10.94
N GLY A 423 21.95 2.09 -10.01
CA GLY A 423 23.11 2.99 -9.94
C GLY A 423 22.81 4.38 -9.38
N VAL A 424 21.66 4.57 -8.72
CA VAL A 424 21.26 5.87 -8.15
C VAL A 424 22.13 6.21 -6.94
N THR A 425 22.96 7.24 -7.05
CA THR A 425 23.85 7.73 -5.98
C THR A 425 23.19 8.76 -5.07
N HIS A 426 22.19 9.51 -5.57
CA HIS A 426 21.55 10.62 -4.87
C HIS A 426 20.06 10.72 -5.19
N VAL A 427 19.27 11.09 -4.20
CA VAL A 427 17.86 11.47 -4.34
C VAL A 427 17.71 12.94 -3.97
N ILE A 428 17.15 13.75 -4.87
CA ILE A 428 16.83 15.15 -4.60
C ILE A 428 15.33 15.26 -4.31
N HIS A 429 14.95 15.49 -3.05
CA HIS A 429 13.55 15.73 -2.70
C HIS A 429 13.19 17.18 -3.03
N VAL A 430 12.13 17.38 -3.80
CA VAL A 430 11.66 18.71 -4.26
C VAL A 430 10.21 18.89 -3.84
N LEU A 431 9.86 20.05 -3.27
CA LEU A 431 8.47 20.40 -2.99
C LEU A 431 8.01 21.55 -3.88
N GLY A 432 7.18 21.24 -4.88
CA GLY A 432 6.56 22.26 -5.73
C GLY A 432 5.33 22.92 -5.10
N PRO A 433 4.71 23.90 -5.79
CA PRO A 433 3.46 24.53 -5.38
C PRO A 433 2.28 23.56 -5.41
N ASN A 434 1.26 23.83 -4.59
CA ASN A 434 0.05 23.02 -4.54
C ASN A 434 -1.20 23.76 -5.07
N MET A 435 -1.85 23.21 -6.09
CA MET A 435 -3.14 23.65 -6.65
C MET A 435 -4.30 22.69 -6.28
N ASN A 436 -4.06 21.68 -5.44
CA ASN A 436 -5.09 20.78 -4.95
C ASN A 436 -5.60 21.24 -3.57
N PRO A 437 -6.86 21.67 -3.42
CA PRO A 437 -7.43 22.11 -2.13
C PRO A 437 -7.52 20.99 -1.07
N GLN A 438 -7.32 19.73 -1.46
CA GLN A 438 -7.30 18.57 -0.55
C GLN A 438 -5.90 18.26 -0.01
N ARG A 439 -4.91 19.13 -0.26
CA ARG A 439 -3.52 19.00 0.22
C ARG A 439 -3.07 20.29 0.93
N PRO A 440 -2.13 20.23 1.89
CA PRO A 440 -1.61 21.42 2.58
C PRO A 440 -0.99 22.44 1.62
N ASN A 441 -0.85 23.69 2.07
CA ASN A 441 -0.23 24.79 1.32
C ASN A 441 -0.89 25.06 -0.05
N PHE A 442 -2.20 24.81 -0.17
CA PHE A 442 -2.97 25.14 -1.37
C PHE A 442 -2.93 26.64 -1.66
N LEU A 443 -2.65 27.00 -2.92
CA LEU A 443 -2.47 28.38 -3.36
C LEU A 443 -3.75 29.08 -3.84
N ASN A 444 -4.95 28.54 -3.57
CA ASN A 444 -6.23 29.14 -3.98
C ASN A 444 -6.33 29.46 -5.49
N ASN A 445 -5.68 28.65 -6.33
CA ASN A 445 -5.52 28.85 -7.77
C ASN A 445 -4.75 30.13 -8.19
N ASP A 446 -3.98 30.76 -7.27
CA ASP A 446 -3.03 31.81 -7.60
C ASP A 446 -1.87 31.25 -8.44
N TYR A 447 -2.07 31.24 -9.76
CA TYR A 447 -1.07 30.81 -10.73
C TYR A 447 0.10 31.78 -10.87
N ASN A 448 0.04 33.02 -10.36
CA ASN A 448 1.18 33.93 -10.39
C ASN A 448 2.21 33.50 -9.34
N LYS A 449 1.76 33.35 -8.09
CA LYS A 449 2.55 32.76 -7.00
C LYS A 449 2.90 31.30 -7.28
N GLY A 450 1.99 30.54 -7.89
CA GLY A 450 2.21 29.17 -8.32
C GLY A 450 3.33 29.03 -9.35
N CYS A 451 3.32 29.83 -10.41
CA CYS A 451 4.39 29.83 -11.41
C CYS A 451 5.73 30.25 -10.82
N LYS A 452 5.75 31.24 -9.91
CA LYS A 452 6.97 31.63 -9.17
C LYS A 452 7.54 30.45 -8.37
N ILE A 453 6.73 29.83 -7.51
CA ILE A 453 7.15 28.70 -6.66
C ILE A 453 7.55 27.46 -7.49
N LEU A 454 6.95 27.24 -8.67
CA LEU A 454 7.39 26.15 -9.57
C LEU A 454 8.75 26.47 -10.23
N ARG A 455 8.99 27.72 -10.65
CA ARG A 455 10.30 28.16 -11.17
C ARG A 455 11.39 28.07 -10.09
N GLU A 456 11.06 28.40 -8.86
CA GLU A 456 11.94 28.23 -7.68
C GLU A 456 12.25 26.74 -7.44
N ALA A 457 11.23 25.87 -7.43
CA ALA A 457 11.41 24.43 -7.21
C ALA A 457 12.30 23.75 -8.27
N TYR A 458 12.18 24.11 -9.55
CA TYR A 458 13.09 23.60 -10.59
C TYR A 458 14.49 24.20 -10.50
N ALA A 459 14.64 25.48 -10.12
CA ALA A 459 15.96 26.06 -9.89
C ALA A 459 16.68 25.37 -8.70
N ALA A 460 15.98 25.14 -7.59
CA ALA A 460 16.54 24.42 -6.43
C ALA A 460 16.91 22.97 -6.76
N LEU A 461 16.12 22.29 -7.61
CA LEU A 461 16.45 20.96 -8.13
C LEU A 461 17.73 20.99 -8.98
N PHE A 462 17.81 21.90 -9.97
CA PHE A 462 18.91 21.91 -10.92
C PHE A 462 20.22 22.49 -10.34
N GLU A 463 20.17 23.45 -9.40
CA GLU A 463 21.37 23.84 -8.61
C GLU A 463 21.82 22.70 -7.69
N GLY A 464 20.88 21.96 -7.07
CA GLY A 464 21.19 20.77 -6.28
C GLY A 464 21.91 19.69 -7.09
N PHE A 465 21.49 19.46 -8.34
CA PHE A 465 22.19 18.57 -9.27
C PHE A 465 23.54 19.15 -9.73
N ALA A 466 23.62 20.42 -10.10
CA ALA A 466 24.87 21.08 -10.48
C ALA A 466 25.90 21.10 -9.34
N SER A 467 25.47 21.05 -8.08
CA SER A 467 26.35 20.82 -6.93
C SER A 467 26.96 19.42 -6.96
N ILE A 468 26.16 18.36 -7.17
CA ILE A 468 26.64 16.98 -7.25
C ILE A 468 27.66 16.82 -8.40
N VAL A 469 27.38 17.39 -9.57
CA VAL A 469 28.27 17.31 -10.74
C VAL A 469 29.63 17.98 -10.46
N ARG A 470 29.65 19.16 -9.82
CA ARG A 470 30.90 19.84 -9.42
C ARG A 470 31.71 19.00 -8.43
N THR A 471 31.09 18.51 -7.36
CA THR A 471 31.79 17.68 -6.35
C THR A 471 32.29 16.34 -6.94
N GLN A 472 31.69 15.82 -8.00
CA GLN A 472 32.20 14.65 -8.74
C GLN A 472 33.38 14.99 -9.68
N ALA A 473 33.49 16.24 -10.16
CA ALA A 473 34.61 16.71 -10.97
C ALA A 473 35.83 17.15 -10.13
N GLU A 474 35.60 17.58 -8.88
CA GLU A 474 36.62 18.11 -7.97
C GLU A 474 37.41 17.02 -7.20
N GLN A 475 37.02 15.74 -7.31
CA GLN A 475 37.75 14.61 -6.73
C GLN A 475 39.04 14.30 -7.52
N PRO A 476 40.24 14.43 -6.93
CA PRO A 476 41.49 14.15 -7.65
C PRO A 476 41.64 12.65 -7.96
N ARG A 477 42.13 12.33 -9.15
CA ARG A 477 42.48 10.95 -9.55
C ARG A 477 43.74 10.48 -8.81
N VAL A 478 43.58 10.02 -7.57
CA VAL A 478 44.66 9.35 -6.83
C VAL A 478 44.98 8.02 -7.51
N ARG A 479 46.12 7.96 -8.21
CA ARG A 479 46.72 6.70 -8.65
C ARG A 479 47.22 5.93 -7.43
N ASN A 480 46.77 4.69 -7.25
CA ASN A 480 47.42 3.74 -6.36
C ASN A 480 48.61 3.11 -7.08
N GLU A 481 49.82 3.64 -6.87
CA GLU A 481 51.08 2.98 -7.24
C GLU A 481 51.96 2.80 -5.97
N ASN A 482 52.06 1.54 -5.54
CA ASN A 482 53.16 0.90 -4.76
C ASN A 482 53.51 1.31 -3.30
N LEU A 483 53.34 0.31 -2.42
CA LEU A 483 54.24 -0.18 -1.35
C LEU A 483 55.10 0.82 -0.51
N GLY A 484 54.73 0.96 0.77
CA GLY A 484 55.30 0.12 1.84
C GLY A 484 56.55 0.59 2.63
N LYS A 485 56.43 0.61 3.98
CA LYS A 485 57.44 0.95 5.03
C LYS A 485 57.79 2.46 5.06
N GLN A 486 58.06 3.12 6.20
CA GLN A 486 58.51 2.68 7.53
C GLN A 486 57.67 3.30 8.69
N SER A 487 58.26 3.43 9.87
CA SER A 487 57.65 3.63 11.20
C SER A 487 58.14 4.88 11.93
N MET A 488 57.30 5.44 12.80
CA MET A 488 57.61 6.28 13.99
C MET A 488 58.45 7.57 13.80
N GLU A 489 57.91 8.72 14.25
CA GLU A 489 58.44 9.44 15.42
C GLU A 489 57.46 10.56 15.89
N LEU A 490 57.90 11.46 16.77
CA LEU A 490 57.10 12.25 17.74
C LEU A 490 57.22 13.78 17.58
N GLU A 491 56.35 14.52 18.30
CA GLU A 491 56.54 15.92 18.77
C GLU A 491 56.61 17.04 17.70
N ASP A 492 56.50 18.35 18.01
CA ASP A 492 55.60 19.06 18.96
C ASP A 492 55.51 20.57 18.55
N GLN A 493 54.54 21.29 19.13
CA GLN A 493 54.51 22.74 19.42
C GLN A 493 54.95 23.83 18.39
N SER A 494 53.95 24.69 18.09
CA SER A 494 53.98 26.17 18.28
C SER A 494 54.21 27.14 17.09
N GLN A 495 53.81 28.40 17.37
CA GLN A 495 53.92 29.66 16.59
C GLN A 495 53.06 29.72 15.30
N TRP A 496 51.97 30.50 15.19
CA TRP A 496 51.66 31.91 15.52
C TRP A 496 52.11 32.92 14.45
N SER A 497 51.16 33.46 13.69
CA SER A 497 51.29 34.73 12.96
C SER A 497 49.92 35.27 12.51
N GLY A 498 49.26 36.04 13.39
CA GLY A 498 48.12 36.89 13.01
C GLY A 498 48.44 38.36 13.26
N ASN A 499 48.02 39.26 12.36
CA ASN A 499 48.01 40.74 12.43
C ASN A 499 47.47 41.30 11.09
N HIS A 500 46.86 42.49 10.95
CA HIS A 500 46.47 43.53 11.91
C HIS A 500 45.32 44.42 11.32
N PHE A 501 44.19 44.58 12.04
CA PHE A 501 43.40 45.83 12.24
C PHE A 501 42.80 46.56 10.98
N THR A 502 42.02 47.66 11.02
CA THR A 502 41.62 48.67 12.05
C THR A 502 40.10 49.00 12.08
N ASN A 503 39.63 49.63 13.18
CA ASN A 503 38.29 50.22 13.36
C ASN A 503 38.06 51.52 12.54
N THR A 504 36.82 52.05 12.54
CA THR A 504 36.47 53.44 12.94
C THR A 504 34.96 53.57 13.23
N ASP A 505 34.59 54.35 14.25
CA ASP A 505 33.21 54.65 14.67
C ASP A 505 32.44 55.62 13.75
N GLN A 506 31.10 55.63 13.85
CA GLN A 506 30.41 56.84 14.33
C GLN A 506 28.97 56.61 14.84
N LYS A 507 28.58 57.39 15.86
CA LYS A 507 27.21 57.49 16.38
C LYS A 507 26.45 58.61 15.68
N THR A 508 25.14 58.43 15.50
CA THR A 508 24.21 59.56 15.63
C THR A 508 22.92 59.12 16.30
N LYS A 509 22.35 60.00 17.13
CA LYS A 509 21.15 59.78 17.95
C LYS A 509 20.13 60.88 17.65
N ARG A 510 18.85 60.55 17.54
CA ARG A 510 17.74 61.45 17.95
C ARG A 510 16.44 60.68 18.19
N ASP A 511 15.62 61.26 19.06
CA ASP A 511 14.44 60.66 19.68
C ASP A 511 13.14 61.35 19.16
N ALA A 512 12.03 60.60 19.11
CA ALA A 512 10.60 61.03 19.11
C ALA A 512 9.76 59.86 18.54
N ASP A 513 8.87 59.14 19.22
CA ASP A 513 7.89 59.39 20.32
C ASP A 513 6.45 59.67 19.81
N HIS A 514 5.47 59.19 20.60
CA HIS A 514 4.01 59.13 20.45
C HIS A 514 3.48 58.13 19.38
N ARG A 515 2.60 57.15 19.65
CA ARG A 515 1.52 56.87 20.66
C ARG A 515 0.12 57.34 20.25
N SER A 516 -0.76 56.38 19.94
CA SER A 516 -2.23 56.34 20.16
C SER A 516 -2.80 55.20 19.27
N GLU A 517 -3.20 54.01 19.76
CA GLU A 517 -4.33 53.64 20.64
C GLU A 517 -5.70 53.47 19.93
N LYS A 518 -6.45 52.44 20.42
CA LYS A 518 -7.92 52.23 20.39
C LYS A 518 -8.61 51.77 19.06
N SER A 519 -9.73 51.02 19.09
CA SER A 519 -10.31 50.11 20.12
C SER A 519 -11.62 49.41 19.68
N LYS A 520 -12.00 48.28 20.33
CA LYS A 520 -13.40 47.78 20.59
C LYS A 520 -14.21 47.28 19.34
N LYS A 521 -15.29 46.46 19.43
CA LYS A 521 -15.88 45.60 20.51
C LYS A 521 -16.81 44.48 19.95
N TYR A 522 -16.76 43.29 20.55
CA TYR A 522 -17.86 42.40 21.03
C TYR A 522 -19.29 42.41 20.42
N LYS A 523 -19.74 41.22 19.96
CA LYS A 523 -20.74 40.27 20.56
C LYS A 523 -20.73 38.97 19.70
N GLY A 524 -21.08 37.74 20.11
CA GLY A 524 -22.09 37.20 21.04
C GLY A 524 -23.11 36.38 20.20
N THR A 525 -23.53 35.15 20.51
CA THR A 525 -23.47 34.32 21.74
C THR A 525 -23.76 32.82 21.43
N GLN A 526 -23.21 31.89 22.23
CA GLN A 526 -23.75 30.60 22.75
C GLN A 526 -24.45 29.58 21.80
N ASP A 527 -24.31 28.25 21.94
CA ASP A 527 -23.53 27.34 22.83
C ASP A 527 -23.18 26.04 22.02
N ASP A 528 -22.61 24.92 22.50
CA ASP A 528 -22.40 24.27 23.82
C ASP A 528 -21.19 23.28 23.67
N PHE A 529 -20.59 22.54 24.62
CA PHE A 529 -20.76 22.30 26.07
C PHE A 529 -19.36 21.92 26.66
N GLY A 530 -19.25 20.94 27.58
CA GLY A 530 -18.00 20.46 28.19
C GLY A 530 -17.31 19.29 27.45
N LEU A 531 -16.13 18.82 27.85
CA LEU A 531 -15.41 19.06 29.13
C LEU A 531 -13.99 19.60 28.93
N THR A 532 -13.48 20.30 29.94
CA THR A 532 -12.17 20.97 29.95
C THR A 532 -11.37 20.56 31.18
N PHE A 533 -10.06 20.33 31.04
CA PHE A 533 -9.12 20.34 32.17
C PHE A 533 -8.20 21.57 32.07
N MET A 534 -7.94 22.19 33.21
CA MET A 534 -7.09 23.39 33.30
C MET A 534 -5.60 23.02 33.33
N ASP A 535 -4.80 23.91 32.75
CA ASP A 535 -3.34 23.88 32.81
C ASP A 535 -2.86 24.68 34.03
N SER A 536 -1.97 24.10 34.84
CA SER A 536 -1.37 24.72 36.02
C SER A 536 0.14 24.68 35.90
N ARG A 537 0.79 25.84 36.07
CA ARG A 537 2.23 26.01 35.99
C ARG A 537 2.96 25.36 37.17
N ASP A 538 4.29 25.47 37.10
CA ASP A 538 5.31 25.10 38.09
C ASP A 538 5.93 23.70 37.86
N GLU A 539 7.24 23.47 38.02
CA GLU A 539 8.35 24.41 38.22
C GLU A 539 9.66 23.83 37.63
N LYS A 540 10.76 24.60 37.63
CA LYS A 540 12.10 24.08 37.30
C LYS A 540 12.82 23.66 38.57
N LEU A 541 13.40 22.46 38.59
CA LEU A 541 14.39 22.04 39.58
C LEU A 541 15.37 21.04 38.98
N ASP A 542 16.67 21.34 39.10
CA ASP A 542 17.76 20.53 38.55
C ASP A 542 18.19 19.41 39.52
N SER A 543 18.70 18.30 38.98
CA SER A 543 19.71 17.47 39.67
C SER A 543 20.53 16.68 38.64
N GLU A 544 21.85 16.67 38.80
CA GLU A 544 22.77 15.96 37.92
C GLU A 544 23.05 14.53 38.40
N HIS A 545 22.89 13.53 37.54
CA HIS A 545 23.67 12.29 37.62
C HIS A 545 24.03 11.77 36.22
N ARG A 546 25.34 11.61 35.96
CA ARG A 546 25.88 11.01 34.73
C ARG A 546 26.04 9.49 34.88
N ARG A 547 25.53 8.72 33.91
CA ARG A 547 25.99 7.38 33.42
C ARG A 547 24.86 6.71 32.62
N PRO A 548 25.17 5.73 31.76
CA PRO A 548 26.14 5.74 30.68
C PRO A 548 25.42 5.79 29.31
N ASP A 549 26.16 5.64 28.20
CA ASP A 549 25.58 5.58 26.85
C ASP A 549 24.74 4.29 26.63
N GLY A 550 23.76 4.34 25.71
CA GLY A 550 23.05 3.14 25.24
C GLY A 550 21.52 3.07 25.41
N SER A 551 20.76 4.18 25.42
CA SER A 551 19.29 4.13 25.30
C SER A 551 18.72 5.08 24.25
N MET A 552 17.90 4.53 23.35
CA MET A 552 17.23 5.27 22.27
C MET A 552 16.00 6.01 22.79
N ASN A 553 16.18 7.26 23.22
CA ASN A 553 15.08 8.17 23.59
C ASN A 553 14.15 8.49 22.41
N LYS A 554 13.24 7.55 22.07
CA LYS A 554 12.06 7.80 21.24
C LYS A 554 11.18 8.82 21.96
N ALA A 555 10.99 9.99 21.36
CA ALA A 555 10.01 10.96 21.84
C ALA A 555 8.58 10.41 21.68
N TRP A 556 8.08 9.75 22.72
CA TRP A 556 6.72 9.23 22.79
C TRP A 556 5.69 10.37 22.67
N GLY A 557 4.81 10.31 21.67
CA GLY A 557 3.69 11.26 21.56
C GLY A 557 2.69 11.08 22.70
N SER A 558 1.96 12.14 23.06
CA SER A 558 1.08 12.18 24.26
C SER A 558 0.16 10.97 24.43
N TRP A 559 -0.56 10.56 23.39
CA TRP A 559 -1.41 9.35 23.42
C TRP A 559 -0.64 8.08 23.82
N ALA A 560 0.60 7.94 23.34
CA ALA A 560 1.45 6.81 23.64
C ALA A 560 2.11 6.88 25.03
N GLN A 561 1.88 7.95 25.81
CA GLN A 561 2.31 8.07 27.21
C GLN A 561 1.19 7.73 28.22
N ALA A 562 -0.06 7.51 27.78
CA ALA A 562 -1.21 7.41 28.69
C ALA A 562 -1.06 6.27 29.73
N LEU A 563 -0.58 5.09 29.32
CA LEU A 563 -0.33 3.98 30.25
C LEU A 563 0.85 4.27 31.21
N HIS A 564 1.85 5.04 30.79
CA HIS A 564 2.94 5.48 31.66
C HIS A 564 2.48 6.50 32.69
N GLN A 565 1.62 7.46 32.31
CA GLN A 565 1.02 8.41 33.25
C GLN A 565 0.17 7.68 34.31
N LEU A 566 -0.66 6.72 33.88
CA LEU A 566 -1.47 5.88 34.78
C LEU A 566 -0.62 4.98 35.68
N ALA A 567 0.51 4.46 35.21
CA ALA A 567 1.43 3.64 36.01
C ALA A 567 2.34 4.46 36.96
N MET A 568 2.55 5.75 36.70
CA MET A 568 3.31 6.66 37.57
C MET A 568 2.43 7.47 38.53
N HIS A 569 1.11 7.54 38.27
CA HIS A 569 0.12 8.29 39.05
C HIS A 569 -1.20 7.52 39.26
N PRO A 570 -1.18 6.27 39.77
CA PRO A 570 -2.41 5.49 39.95
C PRO A 570 -3.42 6.15 40.91
N GLU A 571 -2.96 7.04 41.79
CA GLU A 571 -3.82 7.80 42.69
C GLU A 571 -4.82 8.71 41.95
N LYS A 572 -4.52 9.09 40.70
CA LYS A 572 -5.36 9.94 39.83
C LYS A 572 -6.29 9.14 38.90
N HIS A 573 -6.14 7.81 38.88
CA HIS A 573 -6.82 6.91 37.93
C HIS A 573 -7.54 5.74 38.62
N LYS A 574 -7.92 5.90 39.90
CA LYS A 574 -8.46 4.81 40.73
C LYS A 574 -9.70 4.12 40.13
N ASP A 575 -10.55 4.86 39.44
CA ASP A 575 -11.79 4.33 38.84
C ASP A 575 -11.53 3.44 37.60
N ASP A 576 -10.37 3.58 36.95
CA ASP A 576 -9.94 2.75 35.81
C ASP A 576 -9.18 1.48 36.25
N LEU A 577 -8.78 1.40 37.53
CA LEU A 577 -7.84 0.41 38.06
C LEU A 577 -8.54 -0.77 38.75
N LEU A 578 -8.13 -1.98 38.38
CA LEU A 578 -8.63 -3.26 38.91
C LEU A 578 -7.85 -3.75 40.14
N GLU A 579 -6.57 -3.43 40.22
CA GLU A 579 -5.69 -3.75 41.34
C GLU A 579 -4.53 -2.74 41.37
N ILE A 580 -4.17 -2.31 42.58
CA ILE A 580 -3.03 -1.42 42.85
C ILE A 580 -2.18 -2.09 43.92
N SER A 581 -0.87 -2.10 43.74
CA SER A 581 0.14 -2.61 44.68
C SER A 581 1.44 -1.83 44.47
N GLU A 582 2.34 -1.86 45.46
CA GLU A 582 3.55 -1.00 45.52
C GLU A 582 4.28 -0.83 44.18
N ASP A 583 4.60 -1.94 43.48
CA ASP A 583 5.28 -1.92 42.19
C ASP A 583 4.37 -2.13 40.98
N ILE A 584 3.08 -2.43 41.15
CA ILE A 584 2.20 -2.95 40.07
C ILE A 584 0.82 -2.31 40.05
N VAL A 585 0.32 -2.06 38.84
CA VAL A 585 -1.08 -1.71 38.57
C VAL A 585 -1.70 -2.67 37.55
N VAL A 586 -3.00 -2.95 37.69
CA VAL A 586 -3.77 -3.78 36.74
C VAL A 586 -5.00 -3.00 36.29
N LEU A 587 -5.31 -3.05 34.99
CA LEU A 587 -6.52 -2.46 34.40
C LEU A 587 -7.06 -3.29 33.23
N ASN A 588 -8.30 -3.02 32.82
CA ASN A 588 -8.81 -3.51 31.54
C ASN A 588 -8.09 -2.81 30.37
N ASP A 589 -7.76 -3.54 29.30
CA ASP A 589 -7.46 -2.87 28.01
C ASP A 589 -8.75 -2.15 27.57
N ALA A 590 -8.74 -0.83 27.42
CA ALA A 590 -9.91 -0.02 27.04
C ALA A 590 -10.52 -0.40 25.67
N TYR A 591 -9.78 -1.14 24.86
CA TYR A 591 -10.19 -1.66 23.55
C TYR A 591 -9.96 -3.18 23.52
N PRO A 592 -10.53 -3.99 24.44
CA PRO A 592 -10.08 -5.35 24.70
C PRO A 592 -10.19 -6.22 23.45
N LYS A 593 -9.23 -7.13 23.18
CA LYS A 593 -9.15 -7.87 21.90
C LYS A 593 -9.85 -9.24 21.92
N ALA A 594 -10.29 -9.67 23.10
CA ALA A 594 -11.02 -10.90 23.43
C ALA A 594 -12.07 -10.59 24.53
N GLN A 595 -12.85 -11.58 24.99
CA GLN A 595 -13.83 -11.42 26.07
C GLN A 595 -13.19 -10.87 27.36
N LYS A 596 -12.03 -11.42 27.74
CA LYS A 596 -11.21 -11.00 28.88
C LYS A 596 -9.83 -10.56 28.39
N HIS A 597 -9.51 -9.28 28.60
CA HIS A 597 -8.19 -8.73 28.27
C HIS A 597 -7.80 -7.62 29.26
N VAL A 598 -6.89 -7.93 30.17
CA VAL A 598 -6.32 -6.98 31.15
C VAL A 598 -4.84 -6.74 30.87
N LEU A 599 -4.35 -5.59 31.33
CA LEU A 599 -2.95 -5.18 31.28
C LEU A 599 -2.41 -5.14 32.70
N VAL A 600 -1.24 -5.74 32.92
CA VAL A 600 -0.45 -5.59 34.16
C VAL A 600 0.76 -4.71 33.83
N LEU A 601 1.00 -3.67 34.62
CA LEU A 601 2.10 -2.71 34.42
C LEU A 601 2.94 -2.56 35.69
N LEU A 602 4.21 -2.19 35.51
CA LEU A 602 5.12 -1.84 36.59
C LEU A 602 5.10 -0.34 36.87
N GLN A 603 5.23 0.06 38.12
CA GLN A 603 5.42 1.46 38.57
C GLN A 603 6.90 1.89 38.54
N THR A 604 7.75 1.19 37.79
CA THR A 604 9.22 1.38 37.73
C THR A 604 9.62 2.32 36.59
N ARG A 605 10.38 3.38 36.83
CA ARG A 605 10.87 4.26 35.74
C ARG A 605 11.95 3.55 34.91
N GLY A 606 11.97 3.81 33.59
CA GLY A 606 12.99 3.32 32.65
C GLY A 606 12.63 2.04 31.88
N LEU A 607 11.63 1.27 32.32
CA LEU A 607 11.18 0.05 31.62
C LEU A 607 10.07 0.36 30.60
N ASP A 608 10.41 1.08 29.53
CA ASP A 608 9.45 1.54 28.52
C ASP A 608 8.93 0.40 27.62
N CYS A 609 9.76 -0.61 27.32
CA CYS A 609 9.47 -1.73 26.44
C CYS A 609 10.34 -2.97 26.75
N LEU A 610 10.18 -4.05 25.98
CA LEU A 610 11.00 -5.27 26.13
C LEU A 610 12.51 -5.05 25.87
N ALA A 611 12.89 -3.98 25.16
CA ALA A 611 14.30 -3.70 24.87
C ALA A 611 15.08 -3.19 26.09
N ASP A 612 14.38 -2.57 27.03
CA ASP A 612 14.97 -2.00 28.25
C ASP A 612 15.17 -3.08 29.34
N VAL A 613 14.62 -4.28 29.13
CA VAL A 613 14.63 -5.35 30.13
C VAL A 613 15.95 -6.12 30.10
N GLN A 614 16.61 -6.15 31.25
CA GLN A 614 17.88 -6.83 31.52
C GLN A 614 17.72 -7.86 32.66
N ASN A 615 18.74 -8.68 32.92
CA ASN A 615 18.71 -9.76 33.93
C ASN A 615 18.26 -9.29 35.34
N GLU A 616 18.70 -8.10 35.78
CA GLU A 616 18.28 -7.50 37.05
C GLU A 616 16.75 -7.32 37.19
N HIS A 617 16.06 -7.11 36.07
CA HIS A 617 14.62 -6.91 35.99
C HIS A 617 13.82 -8.23 35.98
N LEU A 618 14.48 -9.40 35.96
CA LEU A 618 13.82 -10.72 35.95
C LEU A 618 12.91 -10.95 37.16
N ARG A 619 13.24 -10.37 38.33
CA ARG A 619 12.36 -10.40 39.52
C ARG A 619 11.04 -9.65 39.30
N LEU A 620 11.08 -8.52 38.60
CA LEU A 620 9.89 -7.73 38.28
C LEU A 620 9.02 -8.45 37.24
N LEU A 621 9.63 -9.07 36.22
CA LEU A 621 8.88 -9.89 35.26
C LEU A 621 8.14 -11.05 35.94
N LYS A 622 8.78 -11.75 36.88
CA LYS A 622 8.13 -12.81 37.67
C LYS A 622 6.93 -12.25 38.46
N LYS A 623 7.10 -11.10 39.15
CA LYS A 623 6.00 -10.41 39.85
C LYS A 623 4.85 -10.02 38.90
N MET A 624 5.13 -9.54 37.68
CA MET A 624 4.11 -9.30 36.65
C MET A 624 3.39 -10.59 36.23
N HIS A 625 4.16 -11.67 36.01
CA HIS A 625 3.64 -12.96 35.58
C HIS A 625 2.71 -13.57 36.63
N ASP A 626 3.10 -13.55 37.91
CA ASP A 626 2.31 -14.09 39.03
C ASP A 626 0.99 -13.32 39.22
N VAL A 627 1.01 -11.98 39.11
CA VAL A 627 -0.22 -11.16 39.07
C VAL A 627 -1.05 -11.48 37.82
N GLY A 628 -0.42 -11.71 36.67
CA GLY A 628 -1.10 -12.16 35.46
C GLY A 628 -1.80 -13.52 35.63
N LEU A 629 -1.14 -14.47 36.30
CA LEU A 629 -1.68 -15.80 36.61
C LEU A 629 -2.83 -15.71 37.62
N LYS A 630 -2.71 -14.86 38.64
CA LYS A 630 -3.80 -14.54 39.59
C LYS A 630 -5.06 -14.06 38.86
N TRP A 631 -4.91 -13.13 37.91
CA TRP A 631 -6.04 -12.61 37.13
C TRP A 631 -6.58 -13.60 36.08
N ALA A 632 -5.72 -14.39 35.43
CA ALA A 632 -6.16 -15.47 34.56
C ALA A 632 -6.97 -16.53 35.34
N LYS A 633 -6.48 -16.98 36.51
CA LYS A 633 -7.19 -17.92 37.40
C LYS A 633 -8.54 -17.35 37.86
N LYS A 634 -8.58 -16.08 38.29
CA LYS A 634 -9.84 -15.39 38.63
C LYS A 634 -10.87 -15.46 37.49
N PHE A 635 -10.47 -15.13 36.26
CA PHE A 635 -11.37 -15.22 35.10
C PHE A 635 -11.71 -16.67 34.69
N LEU A 636 -10.89 -17.66 35.03
CA LEU A 636 -11.22 -19.08 34.84
C LEU A 636 -12.22 -19.60 35.89
N HIS A 637 -12.23 -19.05 37.11
CA HIS A 637 -13.32 -19.29 38.06
C HIS A 637 -14.64 -18.64 37.61
N GLU A 638 -14.59 -17.51 36.89
CA GLU A 638 -15.77 -16.89 36.27
C GLU A 638 -16.25 -17.64 35.00
N ASN A 639 -15.33 -18.18 34.20
CA ASN A 639 -15.64 -19.02 33.03
C ASN A 639 -14.50 -20.01 32.72
N ALA A 640 -14.67 -21.27 33.15
CA ALA A 640 -13.70 -22.34 32.97
C ALA A 640 -13.49 -22.80 31.52
N SER A 641 -14.35 -22.40 30.57
CA SER A 641 -14.18 -22.72 29.14
C SER A 641 -13.16 -21.82 28.42
N LEU A 642 -12.71 -20.74 29.08
CA LEU A 642 -11.68 -19.87 28.53
C LEU A 642 -10.29 -20.54 28.59
N VAL A 643 -9.40 -20.05 27.73
CA VAL A 643 -7.97 -20.32 27.78
C VAL A 643 -7.26 -18.99 27.63
N PHE A 644 -6.21 -18.74 28.39
CA PHE A 644 -5.46 -17.49 28.41
C PHE A 644 -4.04 -17.67 27.87
N ARG A 645 -3.45 -16.59 27.36
CA ARG A 645 -2.00 -16.42 27.20
C ARG A 645 -1.58 -15.16 27.93
N LEU A 646 -0.37 -15.22 28.50
CA LEU A 646 0.27 -14.11 29.18
C LEU A 646 1.50 -13.72 28.36
N GLY A 647 1.63 -12.47 27.93
CA GLY A 647 2.78 -12.05 27.14
C GLY A 647 2.80 -10.60 26.69
N TYR A 648 3.82 -10.27 25.92
CA TYR A 648 4.21 -8.91 25.56
C TYR A 648 4.23 -8.72 24.04
N HIS A 649 4.02 -7.50 23.56
CA HIS A 649 4.29 -7.16 22.16
C HIS A 649 5.78 -6.86 21.95
N SER A 650 6.37 -7.46 20.90
CA SER A 650 7.80 -7.28 20.54
C SER A 650 8.18 -5.81 20.32
N VAL A 651 7.25 -5.03 19.74
CA VAL A 651 7.32 -3.57 19.68
C VAL A 651 6.00 -3.03 20.26
N PRO A 652 5.99 -2.44 21.46
CA PRO A 652 4.75 -1.99 22.08
C PRO A 652 4.16 -0.77 21.37
N SER A 653 2.83 -0.62 21.43
CA SER A 653 2.13 0.51 20.82
C SER A 653 2.02 1.73 21.74
N MET A 654 2.33 1.58 23.03
CA MET A 654 2.30 2.61 24.06
C MET A 654 3.41 2.34 25.09
N ARG A 655 3.94 3.41 25.67
CA ARG A 655 4.69 3.42 26.93
C ARG A 655 3.68 3.29 28.08
N GLN A 656 3.90 2.49 29.13
CA GLN A 656 5.11 1.75 29.53
C GLN A 656 5.00 0.25 29.23
N LEU A 657 6.04 -0.56 29.50
CA LEU A 657 6.02 -2.03 29.43
C LEU A 657 4.79 -2.60 30.15
N HIS A 658 3.97 -3.35 29.42
CA HIS A 658 2.73 -3.93 29.89
C HIS A 658 2.62 -5.40 29.48
N LEU A 659 2.31 -6.26 30.44
CA LEU A 659 1.96 -7.66 30.21
C LEU A 659 0.48 -7.75 29.83
N HIS A 660 0.18 -8.32 28.67
CA HIS A 660 -1.18 -8.67 28.28
C HIS A 660 -1.57 -10.01 28.91
N VAL A 661 -2.69 -10.03 29.63
CA VAL A 661 -3.38 -11.26 30.05
C VAL A 661 -4.63 -11.38 29.20
N ILE A 662 -4.60 -12.26 28.19
CA ILE A 662 -5.60 -12.28 27.11
C ILE A 662 -6.19 -13.66 26.86
N SER A 663 -7.52 -13.74 26.89
CA SER A 663 -8.30 -14.93 26.54
C SER A 663 -8.26 -15.23 25.03
N GLN A 664 -8.27 -16.52 24.68
CA GLN A 664 -7.97 -17.02 23.33
C GLN A 664 -9.23 -17.25 22.46
N ASP A 665 -10.41 -16.82 22.90
CA ASP A 665 -11.62 -16.68 22.08
C ASP A 665 -11.46 -15.59 21.00
N PHE A 666 -10.77 -14.49 21.33
CA PHE A 666 -10.68 -13.27 20.51
C PHE A 666 -12.05 -12.68 20.09
N GLU A 667 -13.09 -12.91 20.88
CA GLU A 667 -14.43 -12.38 20.68
C GLU A 667 -14.54 -10.97 21.25
N SER A 668 -14.33 -9.96 20.40
CA SER A 668 -14.53 -8.56 20.78
C SER A 668 -14.82 -7.64 19.59
N LYS A 669 -15.65 -6.61 19.81
CA LYS A 669 -15.90 -5.50 18.86
C LYS A 669 -14.66 -4.66 18.52
N HIS A 670 -13.55 -4.78 19.27
CA HIS A 670 -12.31 -4.02 19.06
C HIS A 670 -11.23 -4.78 18.27
N LEU A 671 -11.37 -6.10 18.08
CA LEU A 671 -10.62 -6.84 17.07
C LEU A 671 -11.17 -6.48 15.67
N LYS A 672 -10.62 -5.42 15.07
CA LYS A 672 -11.17 -4.77 13.86
C LYS A 672 -10.37 -4.98 12.57
N ASN A 673 -9.06 -5.24 12.67
CA ASN A 673 -8.16 -5.26 11.50
C ASN A 673 -7.07 -6.34 11.63
N LYS A 674 -6.31 -6.54 10.55
CA LYS A 674 -5.24 -7.55 10.46
C LYS A 674 -4.14 -7.36 11.51
N LYS A 675 -3.66 -6.13 11.74
CA LYS A 675 -2.61 -5.84 12.72
C LYS A 675 -3.05 -6.25 14.13
N HIS A 676 -4.32 -6.03 14.50
CA HIS A 676 -4.89 -6.47 15.80
C HIS A 676 -4.97 -8.00 15.96
N TRP A 677 -5.02 -8.78 14.87
CA TRP A 677 -4.96 -10.24 14.98
C TRP A 677 -3.52 -10.72 15.09
N ASN A 678 -2.69 -10.28 14.13
CA ASN A 678 -1.33 -10.76 13.98
C ASN A 678 -0.45 -10.37 15.17
N SER A 679 -0.73 -9.26 15.86
CA SER A 679 0.07 -8.84 17.03
C SER A 679 -0.03 -9.83 18.20
N PHE A 680 -1.10 -10.61 18.32
CA PHE A 680 -1.29 -11.64 19.35
C PHE A 680 -1.05 -13.08 18.83
N ASN A 681 -1.23 -13.31 17.52
CA ASN A 681 -1.28 -14.65 16.92
C ASN A 681 -0.10 -15.00 16.01
N THR A 682 0.96 -14.18 16.04
CA THR A 682 2.28 -14.45 15.41
C THR A 682 3.39 -14.32 16.46
N ALA A 683 4.64 -14.56 16.06
CA ALA A 683 5.83 -14.34 16.91
C ALA A 683 6.03 -12.87 17.35
N PHE A 684 5.19 -11.92 16.88
CA PHE A 684 5.15 -10.56 17.41
C PHE A 684 4.64 -10.53 18.87
N PHE A 685 3.83 -11.51 19.28
CA PHE A 685 3.52 -11.77 20.69
C PHE A 685 4.59 -12.68 21.29
N ARG A 686 5.17 -12.26 22.41
CA ARG A 686 6.21 -12.98 23.13
C ARG A 686 5.59 -13.47 24.45
N ASP A 687 5.36 -14.77 24.55
CA ASP A 687 4.79 -15.35 25.76
C ASP A 687 5.72 -15.11 26.96
N SER A 688 5.13 -14.80 28.11
CA SER A 688 5.85 -14.27 29.27
C SER A 688 6.83 -15.28 29.87
N VAL A 689 6.56 -16.58 29.73
CA VAL A 689 7.48 -17.66 30.10
C VAL A 689 8.76 -17.61 29.26
N ASP A 690 8.63 -17.55 27.94
CA ASP A 690 9.77 -17.49 27.01
C ASP A 690 10.63 -16.25 27.25
N VAL A 691 10.01 -15.10 27.53
CA VAL A 691 10.74 -13.86 27.83
C VAL A 691 11.55 -13.98 29.12
N MET A 692 11.00 -14.62 30.17
CA MET A 692 11.74 -14.86 31.42
C MET A 692 12.88 -15.87 31.22
N ASP A 693 12.67 -16.93 30.45
CA ASP A 693 13.70 -17.93 30.14
C ASP A 693 14.84 -17.32 29.28
N GLU A 694 14.50 -16.53 28.26
CA GLU A 694 15.49 -15.84 27.42
C GLU A 694 16.34 -14.85 28.25
N ILE A 695 15.72 -14.09 29.16
CA ILE A 695 16.46 -13.17 30.04
C ILE A 695 17.31 -13.94 31.07
N SER A 696 16.80 -15.05 31.62
CA SER A 696 17.55 -15.87 32.58
C SER A 696 18.76 -16.57 31.95
N ASN A 697 18.70 -16.91 30.65
CA ASN A 697 19.77 -17.63 29.94
C ASN A 697 20.71 -16.72 29.12
N HIS A 698 20.25 -15.55 28.69
CA HIS A 698 20.98 -14.65 27.77
C HIS A 698 21.09 -13.20 28.26
N GLY A 699 20.56 -12.91 29.46
CA GLY A 699 20.63 -11.61 30.12
C GLY A 699 19.67 -10.53 29.60
N LYS A 700 19.03 -10.75 28.44
CA LYS A 700 18.14 -9.81 27.75
C LYS A 700 17.12 -10.55 26.88
N ALA A 701 15.99 -9.89 26.55
CA ALA A 701 14.97 -10.47 25.66
C ALA A 701 15.43 -10.50 24.18
N THR A 702 15.06 -11.54 23.44
CA THR A 702 15.33 -11.62 21.99
C THR A 702 14.29 -10.81 21.23
N LEU A 703 14.69 -9.64 20.72
CA LEU A 703 13.86 -8.82 19.85
C LEU A 703 13.98 -9.28 18.40
N LYS A 704 12.84 -9.39 17.71
CA LYS A 704 12.76 -9.59 16.26
C LYS A 704 11.80 -8.54 15.70
N ASP A 705 12.35 -7.38 15.32
CA ASP A 705 11.57 -6.32 14.68
C ASP A 705 11.33 -6.68 13.21
N ASP A 706 10.32 -7.52 12.98
CA ASP A 706 9.81 -7.83 11.65
C ASP A 706 8.35 -7.39 11.53
N ASP A 707 8.15 -6.11 11.21
CA ASP A 707 6.82 -5.51 10.97
C ASP A 707 6.02 -6.25 9.87
N LYS A 708 6.70 -7.11 9.05
CA LYS A 708 6.04 -8.05 8.13
C LYS A 708 5.12 -9.03 8.85
N LEU A 709 5.42 -9.44 10.09
CA LEU A 709 4.57 -10.30 10.94
C LEU A 709 3.16 -9.73 11.05
N LEU A 710 3.06 -8.41 11.24
CA LEU A 710 1.79 -7.69 11.33
C LEU A 710 1.05 -7.56 9.99
N SER A 711 1.74 -7.83 8.87
CA SER A 711 1.17 -7.85 7.51
C SER A 711 0.82 -9.26 6.99
N MET A 712 1.25 -10.33 7.66
CA MET A 712 0.98 -11.74 7.29
C MET A 712 -0.50 -12.05 7.02
N GLU A 713 -0.78 -13.12 6.28
CA GLU A 713 -2.14 -13.63 6.10
C GLU A 713 -2.82 -13.97 7.45
N LEU A 714 -4.15 -13.89 7.51
CA LEU A 714 -4.89 -14.16 8.74
C LEU A 714 -5.04 -15.67 8.94
N ARG A 715 -4.19 -16.29 9.75
CA ARG A 715 -4.33 -17.71 10.12
C ARG A 715 -5.06 -17.89 11.44
N CYS A 716 -5.93 -18.89 11.49
CA CYS A 716 -6.52 -19.37 12.75
C CYS A 716 -5.41 -19.81 13.72
N HIS A 717 -5.51 -19.42 15.00
CA HIS A 717 -4.47 -19.75 15.99
C HIS A 717 -4.43 -21.24 16.37
N ARG A 718 -5.57 -21.93 16.19
CA ARG A 718 -5.73 -23.39 16.30
C ARG A 718 -5.28 -24.10 15.02
N CYS A 719 -6.20 -24.39 14.09
CA CYS A 719 -5.94 -25.20 12.89
C CYS A 719 -5.10 -24.54 11.77
N ARG A 720 -4.62 -23.30 11.94
CA ARG A 720 -3.78 -22.55 10.97
C ARG A 720 -4.37 -22.32 9.56
N SER A 721 -5.65 -22.61 9.34
CA SER A 721 -6.39 -22.25 8.12
C SER A 721 -6.27 -20.75 7.84
N ALA A 722 -6.05 -20.35 6.58
CA ALA A 722 -5.96 -18.96 6.17
C ALA A 722 -7.35 -18.37 5.85
N HIS A 723 -7.55 -17.10 6.24
CA HIS A 723 -8.82 -16.37 6.09
C HIS A 723 -8.58 -15.04 5.34
N PRO A 724 -9.51 -14.61 4.46
CA PRO A 724 -9.31 -13.40 3.67
C PRO A 724 -9.54 -12.10 4.47
N ASN A 725 -10.29 -12.15 5.58
CA ASN A 725 -10.65 -10.99 6.38
C ASN A 725 -11.02 -11.36 7.83
N ILE A 726 -11.06 -10.35 8.71
CA ILE A 726 -11.38 -10.52 10.13
C ILE A 726 -12.79 -11.08 10.38
N PRO A 727 -13.87 -10.70 9.65
CA PRO A 727 -15.18 -11.31 9.81
C PRO A 727 -15.20 -12.83 9.59
N ARG A 728 -14.61 -13.35 8.49
CA ARG A 728 -14.55 -14.81 8.25
C ARG A 728 -13.66 -15.53 9.25
N LEU A 729 -12.56 -14.90 9.67
CA LEU A 729 -11.71 -15.42 10.75
C LEU A 729 -12.49 -15.55 12.07
N LYS A 730 -13.24 -14.51 12.47
CA LYS A 730 -14.08 -14.53 13.68
C LYS A 730 -15.16 -15.61 13.64
N SER A 731 -15.89 -15.69 12.53
CA SER A 731 -16.92 -16.73 12.31
C SER A 731 -16.33 -18.16 12.33
N HIS A 732 -15.04 -18.30 12.05
CA HIS A 732 -14.35 -19.59 12.12
C HIS A 732 -13.85 -19.89 13.55
N ILE A 733 -13.16 -18.96 14.22
CA ILE A 733 -12.56 -19.24 15.53
C ILE A 733 -13.61 -19.48 16.63
N SER A 734 -14.81 -18.88 16.52
CA SER A 734 -15.94 -19.16 17.43
C SER A 734 -16.50 -20.59 17.31
N SER A 735 -16.15 -21.33 16.26
CA SER A 735 -16.57 -22.73 16.03
C SER A 735 -15.40 -23.71 15.87
N CYS A 736 -14.15 -23.23 15.94
CA CYS A 736 -12.96 -24.03 15.65
C CYS A 736 -12.56 -24.92 16.85
N LYS A 737 -13.01 -26.17 16.82
CA LYS A 737 -12.68 -27.20 17.83
C LYS A 737 -11.29 -27.84 17.69
N ALA A 738 -10.45 -27.36 16.77
CA ALA A 738 -9.09 -27.88 16.62
C ALA A 738 -8.23 -27.57 17.87
N PRO A 739 -7.24 -28.43 18.19
CA PRO A 739 -6.29 -28.14 19.25
C PRO A 739 -5.45 -26.90 18.93
N PHE A 740 -4.86 -26.30 19.96
CA PHE A 740 -3.75 -25.38 19.74
C PHE A 740 -2.53 -26.16 19.20
N PRO A 741 -1.72 -25.59 18.29
CA PRO A 741 -0.48 -26.23 17.83
C PRO A 741 0.47 -26.52 18.98
N ALA A 742 1.28 -27.58 18.85
CA ALA A 742 2.19 -28.09 19.88
C ALA A 742 2.98 -26.98 20.60
N TYR A 743 3.59 -26.06 19.84
CA TYR A 743 4.37 -24.94 20.39
C TYR A 743 3.61 -24.01 21.35
N LEU A 744 2.28 -24.00 21.38
CA LEU A 744 1.48 -23.26 22.38
C LEU A 744 1.06 -24.12 23.57
N LEU A 745 1.03 -25.44 23.42
CA LEU A 745 0.75 -26.40 24.51
C LEU A 745 1.99 -26.59 25.41
N GLU A 746 3.18 -26.37 24.86
CA GLU A 746 4.48 -26.45 25.54
C GLU A 746 4.75 -25.26 26.50
N ASN A 747 5.68 -25.45 27.43
CA ASN A 747 6.25 -24.44 28.34
C ASN A 747 5.24 -23.64 29.20
N GLY A 748 3.99 -24.08 29.33
CA GLY A 748 2.97 -23.34 30.09
C GLY A 748 2.53 -22.03 29.42
N ARG A 749 2.73 -21.88 28.10
CA ARG A 749 2.33 -20.68 27.33
C ARG A 749 0.81 -20.44 27.37
N LEU A 750 0.01 -21.52 27.47
CA LEU A 750 -1.44 -21.49 27.66
C LEU A 750 -1.82 -21.75 29.12
N VAL A 751 -2.76 -20.97 29.65
CA VAL A 751 -3.34 -21.13 30.99
C VAL A 751 -4.83 -21.43 30.86
N ASN A 752 -5.24 -22.58 31.36
CA ASN A 752 -6.61 -23.11 31.31
C ASN A 752 -7.08 -23.51 32.72
N ALA A 753 -8.38 -23.81 32.86
CA ALA A 753 -8.88 -24.42 34.08
C ALA A 753 -8.21 -25.79 34.27
N VAL A 754 -7.57 -25.99 35.43
CA VAL A 754 -6.96 -27.27 35.76
C VAL A 754 -8.07 -28.29 35.99
N SER A 755 -8.06 -29.38 35.22
CA SER A 755 -8.82 -30.57 35.58
C SER A 755 -8.22 -31.13 36.87
N GLU A 756 -8.98 -31.12 37.96
CA GLU A 756 -8.59 -31.81 39.19
C GLU A 756 -8.23 -33.27 38.85
N PRO A 757 -7.14 -33.83 39.42
CA PRO A 757 -6.83 -35.23 39.22
C PRO A 757 -7.98 -36.06 39.79
N GLN A 758 -8.64 -36.84 38.93
CA GLN A 758 -9.56 -37.88 39.39
C GLN A 758 -8.74 -38.91 40.17
N ASN A 759 -8.80 -38.83 41.50
CA ASN A 759 -8.31 -39.88 42.37
C ASN A 759 -9.14 -41.14 42.08
N ASN A 760 -8.51 -42.12 41.43
CA ASN A 760 -9.09 -43.45 41.29
C ASN A 760 -9.29 -44.05 42.67
N VAL A 761 -10.53 -44.48 42.94
CA VAL A 761 -10.96 -45.31 44.07
C VAL A 761 -11.74 -46.48 43.49
#